data_AF-A0A9D8SMK9-F1
#
_entry.id   AF-A0A9D8SMK9-F1
#
_cell.length_a   1.000
_cell.length_b   1.000
_cell.length_c   1.000
_cell.angle_alpha   90.00
_cell.angle_beta   90.00
_cell.angle_gamma   90.00
#
_symmetry.space_group_name_H-M   'P 1'
#
loop_
_entity.id
_entity.type
_entity.pdbx_description
1 polymer ?
#
loop_
_entity_poly.entity_id
_entity_poly.type
_entity_poly.pdbx_seq_one_letter_code
_entity_poly.pdbx_strand_id
1 'polypeptide(L)'
;MSVFASAFASAAGLVTESVTAPVYDAEMFEFPQHWEGASLPLEIKAQDTASARFRASESFSKVTVSCPSYSNHIGSLRLSLFRWTDSFEKTLASEPLLRQTFKDFPDNSPLTLSISPETPFSPGEYLFVLDQAVERVGVWTQSDHPGQAQCFFNGKPIPRGFRFTWSRFGKAPFPFRGTQEAYELASAPCPYPPEMQDNADDADDPIVKFDVQPDRFAAMDDLGRTLPDQTSAGPVRAGKQVGIFYSTWHQKDHGGRTRVYDNTQILRENPGIENRPEDPAWGEYYQHHYWGKPLFGYYKTTDKWVLRKHAQMLANAQIDMVAFDCTNGSHTWMDSTWALLETWADARKDGVNTPKIVFMLPFWDRKHNAISIRQLYRDIYRDGKYRELWFYWQGKPLIYAISDVVDEKIVSTSGAEKEEWKAIRRFFTFRLGQPRYAKELLPPDNWAWLQIYPQRGFGKREDGTFEMTCVSVAQNHSLNKYDGTFGVAAMNDRDVFGRAWQMGKGLDPRPDAFKFGLNFEQQWDRAFQIDPDLVFVTGWNEWTAMRFPEWRGLPNAFPDQYDQHFSRDVEPCDGELRDIYYHQLAAKVRQFKGVRPVSTFGKTVSIPFERKSESTAASGSSENRDSQETRNQWENADPWDAVEPVFRDYRGDIQDRNAEGAGGLLYTNRSGRNDIVISKVARDETYVYFMAETASALTSRTDRNWMQLFLSVDDDPAAPSWHGFQYLVNRNTPGDRAVLERSTGGWNWERTGDAELRITGNRLELRIRRSDLGLSPDKPIRIRFKWADNGFRPEDEDSDT
;
A
#
# COMPACT_ATOMS: atom_id res chain seq x y z
N MET A 1 37.66 39.64 -43.66
CA MET A 1 36.50 38.87 -44.18
C MET A 1 35.71 38.41 -42.95
N SER A 2 34.99 39.33 -42.29
CA SER A 2 33.55 39.66 -42.49
C SER A 2 32.63 38.61 -41.86
N VAL A 3 31.80 38.82 -40.82
CA VAL A 3 31.47 39.89 -39.85
C VAL A 3 30.75 39.18 -38.66
N PHE A 4 30.95 39.66 -37.42
CA PHE A 4 30.16 39.62 -36.15
C PHE A 4 28.68 39.16 -36.19
N ALA A 5 27.93 38.82 -35.12
CA ALA A 5 28.06 38.47 -33.69
C ALA A 5 26.61 38.30 -33.13
N SER A 6 26.47 37.55 -32.03
CA SER A 6 25.43 37.56 -30.96
C SER A 6 24.05 38.24 -31.14
N ALA A 7 22.96 37.57 -30.71
CA ALA A 7 22.15 37.91 -29.51
C ALA A 7 20.79 37.18 -29.45
N PHE A 8 20.32 37.00 -28.21
CA PHE A 8 19.05 36.41 -27.75
C PHE A 8 17.79 37.26 -28.04
N ALA A 9 16.62 36.60 -27.94
CA ALA A 9 15.34 37.07 -27.35
C ALA A 9 14.10 37.25 -28.27
N SER A 10 13.11 36.37 -28.00
CA SER A 10 11.65 36.55 -27.85
C SER A 10 10.74 37.13 -28.95
N ALA A 11 9.51 36.61 -28.90
CA ALA A 11 8.21 37.23 -29.20
C ALA A 11 7.48 36.74 -30.47
N ALA A 12 6.47 35.92 -30.21
CA ALA A 12 5.06 36.10 -30.57
C ALA A 12 4.65 36.42 -32.02
N GLY A 13 3.76 35.55 -32.53
CA GLY A 13 2.56 35.95 -33.26
C GLY A 13 2.61 35.79 -34.77
N LEU A 14 1.76 34.89 -35.30
CA LEU A 14 0.66 35.26 -36.19
C LEU A 14 -0.12 34.02 -36.65
N VAL A 15 -1.43 34.10 -36.42
CA VAL A 15 -2.49 33.31 -37.03
C VAL A 15 -2.76 33.85 -38.44
N THR A 16 -3.41 33.01 -39.27
CA THR A 16 -3.93 33.20 -40.65
C THR A 16 -2.97 32.65 -41.71
N GLU A 17 -3.39 31.90 -42.73
CA GLU A 17 -4.67 31.88 -43.43
C GLU A 17 -4.86 30.57 -44.23
N SER A 18 -6.08 30.40 -44.73
CA SER A 18 -6.66 29.28 -45.50
C SER A 18 -5.74 28.50 -46.45
N VAL A 19 -5.73 27.18 -46.30
CA VAL A 19 -5.50 26.24 -47.40
C VAL A 19 -6.81 25.55 -47.71
N THR A 20 -7.44 25.97 -48.81
CA THR A 20 -8.50 25.20 -49.48
C THR A 20 -7.90 23.86 -49.93
N ALA A 21 -8.28 22.78 -49.25
CA ALA A 21 -7.95 21.42 -49.70
C ALA A 21 -8.95 20.96 -50.77
N PRO A 22 -8.53 20.09 -51.71
CA PRO A 22 -9.28 19.79 -52.92
C PRO A 22 -10.59 19.07 -52.61
N VAL A 23 -11.61 19.39 -53.39
CA VAL A 23 -12.82 18.55 -53.52
C VAL A 23 -12.37 17.22 -54.09
N TYR A 24 -12.37 16.17 -53.28
CA TYR A 24 -12.31 14.79 -53.75
C TYR A 24 -13.73 14.26 -53.85
N ASP A 25 -14.04 13.73 -55.03
CA ASP A 25 -15.33 13.15 -55.37
C ASP A 25 -15.80 12.15 -54.31
N ALA A 26 -17.06 12.33 -53.92
CA ALA A 26 -17.78 11.44 -53.04
C ALA A 26 -18.09 10.13 -53.77
N GLU A 27 -17.12 9.21 -53.82
CA GLU A 27 -17.48 7.80 -53.96
C GLU A 27 -18.08 7.33 -52.64
N MET A 28 -19.39 7.07 -52.69
CA MET A 28 -20.20 6.56 -51.61
C MET A 28 -19.58 5.28 -51.02
N PHE A 29 -18.96 5.40 -49.85
CA PHE A 29 -18.73 4.26 -48.99
C PHE A 29 -20.08 3.89 -48.35
N GLU A 30 -20.77 2.90 -48.95
CA GLU A 30 -21.87 2.23 -48.29
C GLU A 30 -21.33 1.58 -47.00
N PHE A 31 -21.73 2.15 -45.85
CA PHE A 31 -21.54 1.52 -44.55
C PHE A 31 -22.38 0.23 -44.52
N PRO A 32 -21.84 -0.92 -44.12
CA PRO A 32 -22.60 -2.15 -44.25
C PRO A 32 -23.74 -2.18 -43.22
N GLN A 33 -24.94 -2.54 -43.69
CA GLN A 33 -26.25 -2.28 -43.10
C GLN A 33 -26.62 -3.08 -41.83
N HIS A 34 -25.69 -3.76 -41.17
CA HIS A 34 -26.03 -4.62 -40.03
C HIS A 34 -25.14 -4.32 -38.82
N TRP A 35 -25.73 -3.63 -37.84
CA TRP A 35 -25.17 -3.31 -36.53
C TRP A 35 -26.27 -3.62 -35.51
N GLU A 36 -26.10 -4.67 -34.69
CA GLU A 36 -27.08 -5.03 -33.66
C GLU A 36 -26.82 -4.17 -32.40
N GLY A 37 -27.72 -3.23 -32.11
CA GLY A 37 -27.69 -2.32 -30.94
C GLY A 37 -28.38 -0.98 -31.22
N ALA A 38 -29.02 -0.37 -30.21
CA ALA A 38 -29.72 0.91 -30.38
C ALA A 38 -28.73 2.08 -30.50
N SER A 39 -28.48 2.55 -31.73
CA SER A 39 -27.70 3.77 -31.99
C SER A 39 -28.55 5.00 -31.67
N LEU A 40 -28.12 5.81 -30.69
CA LEU A 40 -28.81 7.05 -30.33
C LEU A 40 -27.81 8.22 -30.37
N PRO A 41 -28.14 9.35 -31.02
CA PRO A 41 -27.29 10.51 -31.00
C PRO A 41 -27.38 11.19 -29.63
N LEU A 42 -26.24 11.59 -29.07
CA LEU A 42 -26.16 12.43 -27.88
C LEU A 42 -25.99 13.88 -28.34
N GLU A 43 -26.97 14.73 -28.05
CA GLU A 43 -26.93 16.15 -28.36
C GLU A 43 -25.86 16.85 -27.51
N ILE A 44 -25.08 17.74 -28.12
CA ILE A 44 -24.04 18.54 -27.46
C ILE A 44 -24.48 20.01 -27.58
N LYS A 45 -24.75 20.68 -26.47
CA LYS A 45 -25.09 22.11 -26.44
C LYS A 45 -23.83 22.97 -26.35
N ALA A 46 -23.98 24.29 -26.52
CA ALA A 46 -22.86 25.22 -26.54
C ALA A 46 -21.95 25.15 -25.30
N GLN A 47 -22.52 24.84 -24.13
CA GLN A 47 -21.80 24.67 -22.85
C GLN A 47 -21.35 23.24 -22.57
N ASP A 48 -21.79 22.26 -23.37
CA ASP A 48 -21.51 20.86 -23.13
C ASP A 48 -20.17 20.45 -23.75
N THR A 49 -19.60 19.39 -23.22
CA THR A 49 -18.41 18.71 -23.75
C THR A 49 -18.68 17.22 -23.86
N ALA A 50 -18.30 16.62 -24.99
CA ALA A 50 -18.29 15.17 -25.18
C ALA A 50 -16.87 14.73 -25.51
N SER A 51 -16.32 13.80 -24.75
CA SER A 51 -14.93 13.36 -24.94
C SER A 51 -14.78 11.86 -24.79
N ALA A 52 -13.78 11.27 -25.45
CA ALA A 52 -13.42 9.88 -25.21
C ALA A 52 -11.91 9.72 -25.07
N ARG A 53 -11.51 9.01 -24.00
CA ARG A 53 -10.15 8.55 -23.77
C ARG A 53 -9.96 7.22 -24.47
N PHE A 54 -8.95 7.13 -25.32
CA PHE A 54 -8.61 5.92 -26.06
C PHE A 54 -7.10 5.70 -26.10
N ARG A 55 -6.69 4.45 -26.34
CA ARG A 55 -5.27 4.10 -26.53
C ARG A 55 -5.00 3.80 -27.99
N ALA A 56 -4.03 4.49 -28.58
CA ALA A 56 -3.45 4.14 -29.86
C ALA A 56 -2.24 3.23 -29.62
N SER A 57 -2.33 1.97 -30.04
CA SER A 57 -1.27 0.97 -29.89
C SER A 57 -0.12 1.17 -30.89
N GLU A 58 -0.33 1.99 -31.91
CA GLU A 58 0.64 2.27 -32.96
C GLU A 58 0.58 3.75 -33.35
N SER A 59 1.59 4.23 -34.08
CA SER A 59 1.56 5.60 -34.58
C SER A 59 0.41 5.80 -35.56
N PHE A 60 -0.24 6.96 -35.49
CA PHE A 60 -1.41 7.30 -36.30
C PHE A 60 -1.37 8.73 -36.79
N SER A 61 -2.15 9.02 -37.82
CA SER A 61 -2.15 10.34 -38.45
C SER A 61 -3.54 10.95 -38.59
N LYS A 62 -4.61 10.21 -38.25
CA LYS A 62 -6.00 10.69 -38.35
C LYS A 62 -6.86 10.23 -37.17
N VAL A 63 -7.75 11.09 -36.70
CA VAL A 63 -8.86 10.76 -35.79
C VAL A 63 -10.15 11.29 -36.41
N THR A 64 -11.15 10.43 -36.55
CA THR A 64 -12.43 10.74 -37.19
C THR A 64 -13.58 10.43 -36.25
N VAL A 65 -14.48 11.38 -36.02
CA VAL A 65 -15.66 11.23 -35.15
C VAL A 65 -16.93 11.46 -35.95
N SER A 66 -17.95 10.62 -35.76
CA SER A 66 -19.24 10.75 -36.47
C SER A 66 -20.22 11.64 -35.69
N CYS A 67 -20.57 12.78 -36.28
CA CYS A 67 -21.40 13.79 -35.64
C CYS A 67 -22.67 14.09 -36.47
N PRO A 68 -23.89 13.98 -35.91
CA PRO A 68 -25.10 14.49 -36.54
C PRO A 68 -25.22 16.02 -36.41
N SER A 69 -25.84 16.64 -37.42
CA SER A 69 -26.42 18.00 -37.35
C SER A 69 -27.96 17.96 -37.48
N TYR A 70 -28.57 16.80 -37.22
CA TYR A 70 -30.02 16.61 -37.15
C TYR A 70 -30.75 17.14 -38.39
N SER A 71 -30.17 16.85 -39.55
CA SER A 71 -30.68 17.13 -40.90
C SER A 71 -30.81 18.61 -41.26
N ASN A 72 -30.21 19.54 -40.51
CA ASN A 72 -30.20 20.97 -40.85
C ASN A 72 -28.95 21.39 -41.67
N HIS A 73 -27.89 20.57 -41.69
CA HIS A 73 -26.64 20.79 -42.44
C HIS A 73 -25.90 22.11 -42.12
N ILE A 74 -26.24 22.77 -41.01
CA ILE A 74 -25.66 24.07 -40.58
C ILE A 74 -25.03 23.98 -39.18
N GLY A 75 -24.79 22.77 -38.70
CA GLY A 75 -24.15 22.51 -37.42
C GLY A 75 -22.68 22.92 -37.41
N SER A 76 -22.19 23.50 -36.31
CA SER A 76 -20.75 23.70 -36.10
C SER A 76 -20.27 23.06 -34.80
N LEU A 77 -19.07 22.49 -34.81
CA LEU A 77 -18.48 21.83 -33.64
C LEU A 77 -16.95 21.84 -33.71
N ARG A 78 -16.29 21.98 -32.57
CA ARG A 78 -14.82 21.90 -32.48
C ARG A 78 -14.39 20.53 -31.97
N LEU A 79 -13.43 19.93 -32.66
CA LEU A 79 -12.77 18.68 -32.26
C LEU A 79 -11.30 18.99 -31.91
N SER A 80 -10.89 18.60 -30.71
CA SER A 80 -9.52 18.73 -30.22
C SER A 80 -8.97 17.36 -29.80
N LEU A 81 -7.67 17.14 -29.96
CA LEU A 81 -6.96 15.92 -29.58
C LEU A 81 -5.82 16.27 -28.61
N PHE A 82 -5.76 15.58 -27.48
CA PHE A 82 -4.76 15.75 -26.43
C PHE A 82 -3.99 14.45 -26.21
N ARG A 83 -2.73 14.55 -25.78
CA ARG A 83 -2.02 13.42 -25.19
C ARG A 83 -2.53 13.23 -23.76
N TRP A 84 -2.98 12.03 -23.42
CA TRP A 84 -3.40 11.73 -22.06
C TRP A 84 -2.20 11.79 -21.09
N THR A 85 -2.42 12.40 -19.93
CA THR A 85 -1.44 12.54 -18.84
C THR A 85 -1.88 11.72 -17.61
N ASP A 86 -2.09 12.35 -16.46
CA ASP A 86 -2.44 11.69 -15.19
C ASP A 86 -3.97 11.65 -14.97
N SER A 87 -4.67 12.73 -15.31
CA SER A 87 -6.09 12.92 -15.05
C SER A 87 -6.80 13.66 -16.18
N PHE A 88 -8.13 13.65 -16.15
CA PHE A 88 -8.97 14.33 -17.14
C PHE A 88 -8.74 15.86 -17.08
N GLU A 89 -8.73 16.43 -15.88
CA GLU A 89 -8.54 17.85 -15.62
C GLU A 89 -7.15 18.32 -16.04
N LYS A 90 -6.09 17.56 -15.68
CA LYS A 90 -4.72 17.88 -16.10
C LYS A 90 -4.55 17.76 -17.61
N THR A 91 -5.20 16.78 -18.24
CA THR A 91 -5.15 16.61 -19.70
C THR A 91 -5.84 17.78 -20.42
N LEU A 92 -6.99 18.25 -19.93
CA LEU A 92 -7.67 19.43 -20.49
C LEU A 92 -6.92 20.76 -20.25
N ALA A 93 -6.16 20.86 -19.17
CA ALA A 93 -5.31 22.02 -18.89
C ALA A 93 -4.04 22.09 -19.75
N SER A 94 -3.71 21.01 -20.47
CA SER A 94 -2.56 20.95 -21.37
C SER A 94 -2.88 21.51 -22.77
N GLU A 95 -1.86 21.82 -23.56
CA GLU A 95 -2.07 22.20 -24.96
C GLU A 95 -2.49 20.98 -25.81
N PRO A 96 -3.58 21.06 -26.59
CA PRO A 96 -3.95 20.00 -27.53
C PRO A 96 -2.90 19.85 -28.62
N LEU A 97 -2.66 18.60 -28.99
CA LEU A 97 -1.80 18.22 -30.09
C LEU A 97 -2.32 18.72 -31.44
N LEU A 98 -3.65 18.74 -31.59
CA LEU A 98 -4.32 19.26 -32.77
C LEU A 98 -5.75 19.70 -32.42
N ARG A 99 -6.24 20.77 -33.06
CA ARG A 99 -7.61 21.26 -32.89
C ARG A 99 -8.15 21.83 -34.21
N GLN A 100 -9.43 21.60 -34.48
CA GLN A 100 -10.11 22.14 -35.67
C GLN A 100 -11.59 22.39 -35.37
N THR A 101 -12.09 23.53 -35.84
CA THR A 101 -13.53 23.86 -35.84
C THR A 101 -14.11 23.52 -37.21
N PHE A 102 -15.13 22.66 -37.21
CA PHE A 102 -15.91 22.30 -38.39
C PHE A 102 -17.17 23.17 -38.41
N LYS A 103 -17.34 23.97 -39.45
CA LYS A 103 -18.48 24.88 -39.62
C LYS A 103 -19.44 24.31 -40.66
N ASP A 104 -20.74 24.52 -40.44
CA ASP A 104 -21.82 24.14 -41.34
C ASP A 104 -21.67 22.72 -41.89
N PHE A 105 -21.36 21.75 -41.01
CA PHE A 105 -21.07 20.40 -41.45
C PHE A 105 -22.37 19.66 -41.84
N PRO A 106 -22.38 18.93 -42.96
CA PRO A 106 -23.53 18.16 -43.39
C PRO A 106 -23.96 17.12 -42.33
N ASP A 107 -25.24 16.81 -42.25
CA ASP A 107 -25.73 15.83 -41.28
C ASP A 107 -25.02 14.48 -41.41
N ASN A 108 -24.63 13.92 -40.27
CA ASN A 108 -23.86 12.68 -40.13
C ASN A 108 -22.44 12.72 -40.72
N SER A 109 -21.88 13.90 -40.94
CA SER A 109 -20.53 14.02 -41.47
C SER A 109 -19.46 13.48 -40.51
N PRO A 110 -18.44 12.79 -41.04
CA PRO A 110 -17.25 12.45 -40.28
C PRO A 110 -16.36 13.68 -40.09
N LEU A 111 -16.20 14.14 -38.84
CA LEU A 111 -15.28 15.23 -38.50
C LEU A 111 -13.89 14.65 -38.23
N THR A 112 -12.89 15.07 -39.01
CA THR A 112 -11.57 14.43 -39.01
C THR A 112 -10.44 15.40 -38.69
N LEU A 113 -9.67 15.10 -37.65
CA LEU A 113 -8.36 15.70 -37.39
C LEU A 113 -7.28 14.87 -38.07
N SER A 114 -6.34 15.51 -38.76
CA SER A 114 -5.22 14.81 -39.41
C SER A 114 -3.91 15.58 -39.35
N ILE A 115 -2.80 14.84 -39.24
CA ILE A 115 -1.42 15.36 -39.30
C ILE A 115 -0.64 14.73 -40.47
N SER A 116 0.50 15.32 -40.84
CA SER A 116 1.40 14.79 -41.86
C SER A 116 1.84 13.34 -41.55
N PRO A 117 1.95 12.46 -42.55
CA PRO A 117 2.44 11.09 -42.35
C PRO A 117 3.91 11.02 -41.93
N GLU A 118 4.67 12.08 -42.22
CA GLU A 118 6.10 12.20 -41.88
C GLU A 118 6.32 12.45 -40.38
N THR A 119 5.29 12.96 -39.69
CA THR A 119 5.30 13.27 -38.26
C THR A 119 4.02 12.77 -37.58
N PRO A 120 3.77 11.44 -37.58
CA PRO A 120 2.54 10.89 -37.01
C PRO A 120 2.52 11.06 -35.49
N PHE A 121 1.32 11.04 -34.91
CA PHE A 121 1.17 10.89 -33.46
C PHE A 121 1.77 9.54 -33.04
N SER A 122 2.64 9.54 -32.04
CA SER A 122 3.24 8.32 -31.49
C SER A 122 2.20 7.39 -30.85
N PRO A 123 2.53 6.12 -30.57
CA PRO A 123 1.68 5.28 -29.75
C PRO A 123 1.49 5.87 -28.34
N GLY A 124 0.33 5.66 -27.74
CA GLY A 124 0.03 6.18 -26.41
C GLY A 124 -1.45 6.33 -26.11
N GLU A 125 -1.76 7.00 -25.02
CA GLU A 125 -3.14 7.32 -24.63
C GLU A 125 -3.48 8.75 -25.02
N TYR A 126 -4.71 8.93 -25.48
CA TYR A 126 -5.21 10.16 -26.06
C TYR A 126 -6.61 10.47 -25.55
N LEU A 127 -6.94 11.74 -25.53
CA LEU A 127 -8.29 12.24 -25.27
C LEU A 127 -8.71 13.09 -26.45
N PHE A 128 -9.81 12.76 -27.12
CA PHE A 128 -10.45 13.73 -28.00
C PHE A 128 -11.59 14.41 -27.28
N VAL A 129 -11.84 15.69 -27.61
CA VAL A 129 -12.88 16.52 -27.01
C VAL A 129 -13.67 17.22 -28.11
N LEU A 130 -14.98 17.11 -28.03
CA LEU A 130 -15.97 17.81 -28.82
C LEU A 130 -16.58 18.92 -27.97
N ASP A 131 -16.49 20.17 -28.42
CA ASP A 131 -17.02 21.35 -27.73
C ASP A 131 -17.38 22.48 -28.71
N GLN A 132 -17.82 23.64 -28.17
CA GLN A 132 -18.25 24.82 -28.96
C GLN A 132 -19.32 24.52 -30.01
N ALA A 133 -20.32 23.73 -29.62
CA ALA A 133 -21.46 23.42 -30.46
C ALA A 133 -22.26 24.69 -30.82
N VAL A 134 -22.55 24.87 -32.11
CA VAL A 134 -23.47 25.88 -32.65
C VAL A 134 -24.51 25.15 -33.48
N GLU A 135 -25.78 25.58 -33.37
CA GLU A 135 -26.95 24.85 -33.83
C GLU A 135 -27.12 23.49 -33.14
N ARG A 136 -28.14 22.73 -33.56
CA ARG A 136 -28.39 21.39 -33.01
C ARG A 136 -27.39 20.39 -33.59
N VAL A 137 -26.40 20.00 -32.79
CA VAL A 137 -25.35 19.03 -33.16
C VAL A 137 -25.15 17.98 -32.07
N GLY A 138 -24.44 16.89 -32.39
CA GLY A 138 -24.18 15.85 -31.41
C GLY A 138 -23.05 14.90 -31.78
N VAL A 139 -22.99 13.78 -31.07
CA VAL A 139 -22.13 12.63 -31.38
C VAL A 139 -22.94 11.34 -31.35
N TRP A 140 -22.71 10.45 -32.31
CA TRP A 140 -23.38 9.14 -32.33
C TRP A 140 -22.89 8.25 -31.19
N THR A 141 -23.81 7.63 -30.44
CA THR A 141 -23.50 6.72 -29.32
C THR A 141 -24.08 5.32 -29.52
N GLN A 142 -23.50 4.33 -28.84
CA GLN A 142 -23.98 2.94 -28.81
C GLN A 142 -24.09 2.40 -27.37
N SER A 143 -25.08 1.54 -27.14
CA SER A 143 -25.38 0.90 -25.84
C SER A 143 -24.43 -0.25 -25.47
N ASP A 144 -23.92 -0.96 -26.48
CA ASP A 144 -23.10 -2.17 -26.32
C ASP A 144 -21.70 -1.89 -26.87
N HIS A 145 -20.92 -1.08 -26.16
CA HIS A 145 -19.56 -0.77 -26.58
C HIS A 145 -18.54 -1.66 -25.85
N PRO A 146 -17.70 -2.44 -26.55
CA PRO A 146 -16.60 -3.16 -25.91
C PRO A 146 -15.62 -2.13 -25.35
N GLY A 147 -15.19 -2.25 -24.09
CA GLY A 147 -14.45 -1.24 -23.31
C GLY A 147 -13.07 -0.80 -23.82
N GLN A 148 -12.97 -0.33 -25.06
CA GLN A 148 -11.75 0.13 -25.73
C GLN A 148 -11.54 1.64 -25.63
N ALA A 149 -12.57 2.39 -25.21
CA ALA A 149 -12.48 3.81 -24.89
C ALA A 149 -13.42 4.14 -23.72
N GLN A 150 -12.99 5.03 -22.83
CA GLN A 150 -13.84 5.59 -21.77
C GLN A 150 -14.43 6.91 -22.26
N CYS A 151 -15.75 6.97 -22.38
CA CYS A 151 -16.45 8.17 -22.84
C CYS A 151 -16.94 9.01 -21.67
N PHE A 152 -16.90 10.33 -21.83
CA PHE A 152 -17.32 11.31 -20.84
C PHE A 152 -18.27 12.32 -21.50
N PHE A 153 -19.28 12.75 -20.73
CA PHE A 153 -20.12 13.88 -21.08
C PHE A 153 -20.09 14.87 -19.91
N ASN A 154 -19.72 16.12 -20.19
CA ASN A 154 -19.49 17.16 -19.18
C ASN A 154 -18.54 16.70 -18.06
N GLY A 155 -17.45 16.02 -18.45
CA GLY A 155 -16.44 15.48 -17.54
C GLY A 155 -16.86 14.24 -16.75
N LYS A 156 -18.11 13.76 -16.88
CA LYS A 156 -18.60 12.58 -16.16
C LYS A 156 -18.59 11.35 -17.06
N PRO A 157 -18.07 10.19 -16.59
CA PRO A 157 -18.12 8.95 -17.35
C PRO A 157 -19.55 8.58 -17.73
N ILE A 158 -19.77 8.15 -18.97
CA ILE A 158 -21.05 7.63 -19.44
C ILE A 158 -20.90 6.18 -19.90
N PRO A 159 -21.93 5.33 -19.70
CA PRO A 159 -21.87 3.91 -20.07
C PRO A 159 -22.05 3.66 -21.58
N ARG A 160 -22.04 4.72 -22.41
CA ARG A 160 -22.25 4.64 -23.86
C ARG A 160 -20.95 4.97 -24.59
N GLY A 161 -20.63 4.21 -25.63
CA GLY A 161 -19.46 4.49 -26.46
C GLY A 161 -19.76 5.45 -27.60
N PHE A 162 -18.81 6.33 -27.94
CA PHE A 162 -18.91 7.23 -29.09
C PHE A 162 -18.43 6.56 -30.38
N ARG A 163 -19.04 6.94 -31.51
CA ARG A 163 -18.65 6.44 -32.84
C ARG A 163 -17.46 7.25 -33.37
N PHE A 164 -16.26 6.69 -33.25
CA PHE A 164 -15.04 7.29 -33.79
C PHE A 164 -14.04 6.24 -34.27
N THR A 165 -13.06 6.67 -35.07
CA THR A 165 -11.94 5.84 -35.54
C THR A 165 -10.64 6.65 -35.49
N TRP A 166 -9.51 5.95 -35.50
CA TRP A 166 -8.21 6.55 -35.82
C TRP A 166 -7.50 5.69 -36.86
N SER A 167 -6.66 6.28 -37.70
CA SER A 167 -5.98 5.54 -38.77
C SER A 167 -4.64 6.15 -39.18
N ARG A 168 -3.86 5.34 -39.93
CA ARG A 168 -2.65 5.79 -40.64
C ARG A 168 -3.01 6.37 -42.01
N PHE A 169 -2.13 7.20 -42.55
CA PHE A 169 -2.31 7.81 -43.85
C PHE A 169 -2.39 6.77 -44.99
N GLY A 170 -3.29 7.01 -45.96
CA GLY A 170 -3.45 6.16 -47.14
C GLY A 170 -4.03 4.76 -46.89
N LYS A 171 -4.34 4.39 -45.64
CA LYS A 171 -5.06 3.15 -45.30
C LYS A 171 -6.54 3.44 -45.08
N ALA A 172 -7.39 2.48 -45.45
CA ALA A 172 -8.81 2.55 -45.12
C ALA A 172 -8.97 2.90 -43.63
N PRO A 173 -9.93 3.79 -43.25
CA PRO A 173 -10.24 3.98 -41.84
C PRO A 173 -10.50 2.60 -41.23
N PHE A 174 -10.06 2.34 -40.00
CA PHE A 174 -10.45 1.12 -39.32
C PHE A 174 -11.89 1.31 -38.84
N PRO A 175 -12.96 0.87 -39.55
CA PRO A 175 -14.22 0.70 -38.87
C PRO A 175 -13.98 -0.37 -37.80
N PHE A 176 -14.49 -0.13 -36.60
CA PHE A 176 -14.59 -1.18 -35.60
C PHE A 176 -15.40 -2.36 -36.20
N ARG A 177 -14.67 -3.35 -36.70
CA ARG A 177 -15.12 -4.68 -37.12
C ARG A 177 -13.99 -5.63 -36.78
N GLY A 178 -14.02 -6.18 -35.58
CA GLY A 178 -13.15 -7.29 -35.22
C GLY A 178 -13.96 -8.57 -35.28
N THR A 179 -13.64 -9.47 -36.21
CA THR A 179 -13.64 -10.88 -35.86
C THR A 179 -12.39 -11.16 -35.03
N GLN A 180 -12.50 -12.17 -34.17
CA GLN A 180 -11.64 -12.48 -33.04
C GLN A 180 -10.16 -12.76 -33.40
N GLU A 181 -9.83 -13.01 -34.67
CA GLU A 181 -8.51 -13.51 -35.10
C GLU A 181 -7.45 -12.44 -35.39
N ALA A 182 -7.81 -11.17 -35.63
CA ALA A 182 -6.81 -10.13 -35.96
C ALA A 182 -6.23 -9.38 -34.72
N TYR A 183 -6.90 -9.44 -33.57
CA TYR A 183 -6.40 -8.85 -32.30
C TYR A 183 -5.32 -9.73 -31.63
N GLU A 184 -5.25 -11.00 -32.02
CA GLU A 184 -4.35 -12.02 -31.47
C GLU A 184 -2.88 -11.77 -31.80
N LEU A 185 -2.60 -11.02 -32.89
CA LEU A 185 -1.24 -10.83 -33.41
C LEU A 185 -0.57 -9.51 -33.00
N ALA A 186 -1.32 -8.50 -32.54
CA ALA A 186 -0.75 -7.21 -32.10
C ALA A 186 -0.55 -7.12 -30.58
N SER A 187 -0.99 -8.13 -29.83
CA SER A 187 -0.80 -8.29 -28.38
C SER A 187 -0.49 -9.74 -28.07
N ALA A 188 0.60 -10.26 -28.63
CA ALA A 188 1.07 -11.59 -28.29
C ALA A 188 1.11 -11.68 -26.75
N PRO A 189 0.41 -12.66 -26.13
CA PRO A 189 0.48 -12.85 -24.69
C PRO A 189 1.94 -12.88 -24.28
N CYS A 190 2.35 -12.11 -23.26
CA CYS A 190 3.72 -12.20 -22.74
C CYS A 190 3.92 -13.65 -22.28
N PRO A 191 4.65 -14.49 -23.06
CA PRO A 191 4.57 -15.92 -22.88
C PRO A 191 5.48 -16.40 -21.75
N TYR A 192 6.32 -15.50 -21.24
CA TYR A 192 7.27 -15.71 -20.16
C TYR A 192 7.16 -14.53 -19.21
N PRO A 193 7.21 -14.78 -17.89
CA PRO A 193 7.34 -13.67 -16.98
C PRO A 193 8.68 -13.00 -17.23
N PRO A 194 8.75 -11.67 -17.13
CA PRO A 194 10.04 -11.01 -17.18
C PRO A 194 10.83 -11.43 -15.92
N GLU A 195 12.17 -11.43 -15.99
CA GLU A 195 13.03 -11.93 -14.90
C GLU A 195 12.74 -11.26 -13.54
N MET A 196 13.12 -11.86 -12.43
CA MET A 196 13.00 -11.17 -11.15
C MET A 196 13.92 -9.93 -11.19
N GLN A 197 13.40 -8.74 -10.85
CA GLN A 197 14.23 -7.58 -10.58
C GLN A 197 14.73 -7.69 -9.14
N ASP A 198 15.94 -8.22 -8.98
CA ASP A 198 16.65 -8.16 -7.71
C ASP A 198 17.54 -6.92 -7.68
N ASN A 199 17.06 -5.89 -6.97
CA ASN A 199 17.78 -4.64 -6.81
C ASN A 199 18.58 -4.61 -5.49
N ALA A 200 18.75 -5.74 -4.79
CA ALA A 200 19.45 -5.77 -3.51
C ALA A 200 20.91 -5.29 -3.61
N ASP A 201 21.53 -5.44 -4.77
CA ASP A 201 22.90 -4.98 -5.06
C ASP A 201 22.97 -3.60 -5.74
N ASP A 202 21.82 -2.99 -6.07
CA ASP A 202 21.76 -1.65 -6.66
C ASP A 202 21.82 -0.59 -5.54
N ALA A 203 23.01 -0.02 -5.35
CA ALA A 203 23.25 1.00 -4.33
C ALA A 203 22.42 2.29 -4.50
N ASP A 204 21.87 2.53 -5.70
CA ASP A 204 21.02 3.67 -5.99
C ASP A 204 19.52 3.36 -5.80
N ASP A 205 19.12 2.09 -5.61
CA ASP A 205 17.75 1.73 -5.28
C ASP A 205 17.36 2.41 -3.95
N PRO A 206 16.23 3.15 -3.88
CA PRO A 206 15.83 3.87 -2.67
C PRO A 206 15.78 2.98 -1.42
N ILE A 207 15.42 1.71 -1.55
CA ILE A 207 15.34 0.79 -0.41
C ILE A 207 16.72 0.47 0.13
N VAL A 208 17.71 0.25 -0.75
CA VAL A 208 19.10 -0.02 -0.36
C VAL A 208 19.74 1.25 0.21
N LYS A 209 19.54 2.37 -0.48
CA LYS A 209 20.10 3.67 -0.12
C LYS A 209 19.60 4.21 1.21
N PHE A 210 18.32 4.02 1.52
CA PHE A 210 17.67 4.54 2.73
C PHE A 210 17.43 3.49 3.82
N ASP A 211 17.95 2.26 3.67
CA ASP A 211 17.73 1.11 4.57
C ASP A 211 17.62 1.53 6.05
N VAL A 212 16.39 1.44 6.58
CA VAL A 212 16.07 1.86 7.95
C VAL A 212 16.41 0.80 9.00
N GLN A 213 16.86 -0.38 8.57
CA GLN A 213 17.33 -1.46 9.44
C GLN A 213 16.33 -1.91 10.51
N PRO A 214 15.10 -2.30 10.12
CA PRO A 214 14.04 -2.57 11.07
C PRO A 214 14.29 -3.80 11.95
N ASP A 215 15.19 -4.71 11.54
CA ASP A 215 15.67 -5.83 12.36
C ASP A 215 16.51 -5.38 13.56
N ARG A 216 16.92 -4.11 13.62
CA ARG A 216 17.65 -3.50 14.74
C ARG A 216 16.79 -2.60 15.62
N PHE A 217 15.51 -2.39 15.29
CA PHE A 217 14.61 -1.60 16.13
C PHE A 217 14.45 -2.22 17.51
N ALA A 218 14.45 -1.37 18.54
CA ALA A 218 14.09 -1.75 19.90
C ALA A 218 12.61 -1.50 20.11
N ALA A 219 11.90 -2.50 20.62
CA ALA A 219 10.52 -2.37 21.07
C ALA A 219 10.25 -3.32 22.24
N MET A 220 9.22 -2.99 23.01
CA MET A 220 8.70 -3.78 24.11
C MET A 220 7.18 -3.68 24.03
N ASP A 221 6.50 -4.81 24.07
CA ASP A 221 5.04 -4.83 24.11
C ASP A 221 4.50 -4.69 25.55
N ASP A 222 3.19 -4.56 25.68
CA ASP A 222 2.49 -4.41 26.96
C ASP A 222 2.64 -5.61 27.92
N LEU A 223 3.15 -6.76 27.45
CA LEU A 223 3.50 -7.90 28.29
C LEU A 223 4.96 -7.88 28.76
N GLY A 224 5.72 -6.85 28.38
CA GLY A 224 7.14 -6.70 28.71
C GLY A 224 8.07 -7.53 27.82
N ARG A 225 7.58 -8.11 26.72
CA ARG A 225 8.41 -8.89 25.79
C ARG A 225 9.16 -7.95 24.86
N THR A 226 10.47 -8.13 24.76
CA THR A 226 11.34 -7.32 23.89
C THR A 226 11.62 -8.01 22.56
N LEU A 227 11.84 -7.22 21.51
CA LEU A 227 12.24 -7.79 20.22
C LEU A 227 13.64 -8.46 20.31
N PRO A 228 13.81 -9.67 19.74
CA PRO A 228 15.10 -10.35 19.68
C PRO A 228 16.16 -9.53 18.94
N ASP A 229 17.39 -9.61 19.44
CA ASP A 229 18.60 -9.13 18.79
C ASP A 229 19.37 -10.29 18.15
N GLN A 230 20.55 -10.03 17.58
CA GLN A 230 21.38 -11.09 16.99
C GLN A 230 21.82 -12.15 18.01
N THR A 231 21.99 -11.80 19.29
CA THR A 231 22.44 -12.77 20.30
C THR A 231 21.40 -13.85 20.57
N SER A 232 20.12 -13.49 20.46
CA SER A 232 18.98 -14.36 20.72
C SER A 232 18.37 -14.98 19.46
N ALA A 233 18.39 -14.27 18.33
CA ALA A 233 17.84 -14.76 17.05
C ALA A 233 18.89 -15.41 16.12
N GLY A 234 20.18 -15.22 16.39
CA GLY A 234 21.26 -15.63 15.49
C GLY A 234 21.45 -14.69 14.28
N PRO A 235 22.48 -14.95 13.46
CA PRO A 235 22.76 -14.15 12.27
C PRO A 235 21.70 -14.35 11.19
N VAL A 236 21.61 -13.39 10.26
CA VAL A 236 20.69 -13.46 9.11
C VAL A 236 20.86 -14.78 8.35
N ARG A 237 19.73 -15.43 8.05
CA ARG A 237 19.62 -16.72 7.37
C ARG A 237 19.18 -16.49 5.93
N ALA A 238 19.99 -16.92 4.97
CA ALA A 238 19.69 -16.75 3.55
C ALA A 238 18.45 -17.58 3.13
N GLY A 239 17.62 -17.01 2.24
CA GLY A 239 16.48 -17.69 1.63
C GLY A 239 15.24 -17.87 2.52
N LYS A 240 15.27 -17.46 3.79
CA LYS A 240 14.11 -17.53 4.69
C LYS A 240 13.15 -16.37 4.45
N GLN A 241 11.89 -16.68 4.17
CA GLN A 241 10.85 -15.72 3.84
C GLN A 241 9.61 -15.88 4.72
N VAL A 242 8.86 -14.80 4.95
CA VAL A 242 7.60 -14.82 5.68
C VAL A 242 6.52 -14.13 4.85
N GLY A 243 5.44 -14.86 4.58
CA GLY A 243 4.23 -14.32 3.97
C GLY A 243 3.11 -14.15 4.98
N ILE A 244 2.14 -13.30 4.68
CA ILE A 244 0.95 -13.11 5.53
C ILE A 244 -0.33 -13.00 4.71
N PHE A 245 -1.43 -13.55 5.22
CA PHE A 245 -2.77 -13.39 4.67
C PHE A 245 -3.24 -11.93 4.80
N TYR A 246 -3.82 -11.37 3.74
CA TYR A 246 -4.23 -9.97 3.69
C TYR A 246 -5.59 -9.80 3.01
N SER A 247 -6.48 -9.05 3.66
CA SER A 247 -7.84 -8.80 3.22
C SER A 247 -7.96 -7.50 2.42
N THR A 248 -8.26 -7.63 1.13
CA THR A 248 -8.53 -6.50 0.20
C THR A 248 -10.03 -6.25 -0.03
N TRP A 249 -10.89 -7.05 0.56
CA TRP A 249 -12.33 -7.03 0.35
C TRP A 249 -13.11 -5.94 1.08
N HIS A 250 -12.51 -5.20 2.04
CA HIS A 250 -13.14 -4.07 2.74
C HIS A 250 -13.25 -2.80 1.86
N GLN A 251 -13.56 -2.94 0.57
CA GLN A 251 -13.63 -1.83 -0.41
C GLN A 251 -14.91 -0.98 -0.28
N LYS A 252 -15.99 -1.56 0.25
CA LYS A 252 -17.30 -0.91 0.36
C LYS A 252 -18.08 -1.49 1.54
N ASP A 253 -19.11 -0.76 1.98
CA ASP A 253 -20.03 -1.27 2.98
C ASP A 253 -20.78 -2.49 2.43
N HIS A 254 -20.57 -3.65 3.05
CA HIS A 254 -21.23 -4.88 2.66
C HIS A 254 -22.74 -4.76 2.94
N GLY A 255 -23.55 -4.94 1.88
CA GLY A 255 -25.02 -4.87 1.97
C GLY A 255 -25.62 -3.46 1.92
N GLY A 256 -24.84 -2.41 1.62
CA GLY A 256 -25.36 -1.04 1.43
C GLY A 256 -25.90 -0.38 2.71
N ARG A 257 -25.49 -0.86 3.88
CA ARG A 257 -25.96 -0.40 5.20
C ARG A 257 -24.93 0.53 5.85
N THR A 258 -25.41 1.54 6.57
CA THR A 258 -24.64 2.68 7.08
C THR A 258 -24.21 2.57 8.55
N ARG A 259 -24.25 1.39 9.16
CA ARG A 259 -23.89 1.20 10.58
C ARG A 259 -22.73 0.21 10.70
N VAL A 260 -21.75 0.56 11.52
CA VAL A 260 -20.70 -0.34 11.97
C VAL A 260 -21.21 -1.19 13.13
N TYR A 261 -20.99 -2.50 13.05
CA TYR A 261 -21.15 -3.41 14.18
C TYR A 261 -19.78 -3.91 14.62
N ASP A 262 -19.50 -3.80 15.91
CA ASP A 262 -18.28 -4.30 16.54
C ASP A 262 -18.69 -5.26 17.65
N ASN A 263 -18.31 -6.53 17.51
CA ASN A 263 -18.67 -7.57 18.45
C ASN A 263 -18.05 -7.35 19.83
N THR A 264 -16.80 -6.88 19.91
CA THR A 264 -16.16 -6.59 21.20
C THR A 264 -16.92 -5.49 21.94
N GLN A 265 -17.34 -4.45 21.22
CA GLN A 265 -18.16 -3.37 21.80
C GLN A 265 -19.54 -3.89 22.23
N ILE A 266 -20.23 -4.63 21.36
CA ILE A 266 -21.57 -5.19 21.65
C ILE A 266 -21.53 -6.06 22.91
N LEU A 267 -20.55 -6.95 23.02
CA LEU A 267 -20.36 -7.83 24.17
C LEU A 267 -20.08 -7.05 25.46
N ARG A 268 -19.25 -6.01 25.39
CA ARG A 268 -18.90 -5.15 26.53
C ARG A 268 -20.12 -4.37 27.04
N GLU A 269 -20.92 -3.81 26.13
CA GLU A 269 -22.08 -2.99 26.47
C GLU A 269 -23.30 -3.83 26.90
N ASN A 270 -23.35 -5.10 26.48
CA ASN A 270 -24.49 -5.99 26.72
C ASN A 270 -24.04 -7.34 27.31
N PRO A 271 -23.60 -7.40 28.58
CA PRO A 271 -23.18 -8.66 29.20
C PRO A 271 -24.26 -9.77 29.09
N GLY A 272 -23.85 -10.96 28.64
CA GLY A 272 -24.72 -12.13 28.49
C GLY A 272 -25.61 -12.13 27.25
N ILE A 273 -25.43 -11.20 26.31
CA ILE A 273 -26.16 -11.12 25.04
C ILE A 273 -25.92 -12.32 24.12
N GLU A 274 -24.86 -13.09 24.35
CA GLU A 274 -24.56 -14.35 23.66
C GLU A 274 -25.70 -15.37 23.80
N ASN A 275 -26.47 -15.30 24.89
CA ASN A 275 -27.63 -16.15 25.16
C ASN A 275 -28.95 -15.55 24.62
N ARG A 276 -28.90 -14.39 23.95
CA ARG A 276 -30.06 -13.66 23.41
C ARG A 276 -29.84 -13.34 21.92
N PRO A 277 -29.85 -14.34 21.03
CA PRO A 277 -29.56 -14.14 19.61
C PRO A 277 -30.56 -13.23 18.88
N GLU A 278 -31.77 -13.09 19.41
CA GLU A 278 -32.81 -12.18 18.89
C GLU A 278 -32.62 -10.71 19.29
N ASP A 279 -31.66 -10.41 20.18
CA ASP A 279 -31.42 -9.06 20.66
C ASP A 279 -31.02 -8.12 19.49
N PRO A 280 -31.70 -6.97 19.31
CA PRO A 280 -31.46 -6.08 18.18
C PRO A 280 -30.07 -5.44 18.19
N ALA A 281 -29.33 -5.47 19.31
CA ALA A 281 -27.96 -4.95 19.34
C ALA A 281 -27.01 -5.72 18.40
N TRP A 282 -27.30 -7.00 18.12
CA TRP A 282 -26.56 -7.80 17.14
C TRP A 282 -26.86 -7.45 15.66
N GLY A 283 -27.76 -6.50 15.39
CA GLY A 283 -28.19 -6.18 14.03
C GLY A 283 -28.99 -7.30 13.36
N GLU A 284 -29.10 -7.27 12.03
CA GLU A 284 -29.78 -8.35 11.29
C GLU A 284 -28.79 -9.46 10.90
N TYR A 285 -29.32 -10.64 10.62
CA TYR A 285 -28.52 -11.70 10.01
C TYR A 285 -27.95 -11.28 8.65
N TYR A 286 -26.81 -11.89 8.32
CA TYR A 286 -25.98 -11.64 7.15
C TYR A 286 -25.31 -10.25 7.14
N GLN A 287 -25.32 -9.54 8.27
CA GLN A 287 -24.52 -8.33 8.45
C GLN A 287 -23.09 -8.68 8.88
N HIS A 288 -22.13 -7.98 8.30
CA HIS A 288 -20.72 -8.06 8.69
C HIS A 288 -20.50 -7.33 10.01
N HIS A 289 -19.76 -7.97 10.91
CA HIS A 289 -19.36 -7.42 12.19
C HIS A 289 -17.85 -7.40 12.27
N TYR A 290 -17.28 -6.29 12.72
CA TYR A 290 -15.90 -6.20 13.14
C TYR A 290 -15.70 -7.04 14.41
N TRP A 291 -14.62 -7.82 14.50
CA TRP A 291 -14.29 -8.48 15.77
C TRP A 291 -13.80 -7.48 16.82
N GLY A 292 -13.25 -6.34 16.39
CA GLY A 292 -12.84 -5.22 17.22
C GLY A 292 -12.48 -4.02 16.35
N LYS A 293 -12.27 -2.86 16.98
CA LYS A 293 -11.92 -1.62 16.29
C LYS A 293 -10.45 -1.63 15.84
N PRO A 294 -10.15 -1.48 14.53
CA PRO A 294 -8.77 -1.32 14.07
C PRO A 294 -8.13 -0.05 14.64
N LEU A 295 -6.80 -0.04 14.82
CA LEU A 295 -6.07 1.14 15.31
C LEU A 295 -6.34 2.38 14.44
N PHE A 296 -6.49 2.20 13.12
CA PHE A 296 -6.75 3.28 12.18
C PHE A 296 -8.24 3.55 11.94
N GLY A 297 -9.10 3.08 12.84
CA GLY A 297 -10.56 3.11 12.71
C GLY A 297 -11.10 2.07 11.73
N TYR A 298 -12.41 2.01 11.55
CA TYR A 298 -13.10 1.13 10.60
C TYR A 298 -12.85 1.56 9.14
N TYR A 299 -11.61 1.48 8.69
CA TYR A 299 -11.16 1.94 7.37
C TYR A 299 -11.66 1.03 6.24
N LYS A 300 -11.75 1.58 5.03
CA LYS A 300 -11.90 0.78 3.80
C LYS A 300 -10.51 0.47 3.24
N THR A 301 -10.31 -0.69 2.60
CA THR A 301 -9.01 -1.07 1.97
C THR A 301 -8.70 -0.26 0.69
N THR A 302 -9.40 0.85 0.47
CA THR A 302 -9.10 1.89 -0.52
C THR A 302 -8.47 3.15 0.11
N ASP A 303 -8.40 3.22 1.44
CA ASP A 303 -7.75 4.32 2.17
C ASP A 303 -6.23 4.24 2.02
N LYS A 304 -5.69 5.06 1.10
CA LYS A 304 -4.25 5.13 0.81
C LYS A 304 -3.41 5.55 2.03
N TRP A 305 -3.98 6.32 2.97
CA TRP A 305 -3.26 6.70 4.18
C TRP A 305 -3.01 5.47 5.06
N VAL A 306 -4.03 4.62 5.23
CA VAL A 306 -3.89 3.35 5.97
C VAL A 306 -2.98 2.38 5.23
N LEU A 307 -3.13 2.25 3.91
CA LEU A 307 -2.28 1.37 3.09
C LEU A 307 -0.80 1.77 3.15
N ARG A 308 -0.49 3.07 3.28
CA ARG A 308 0.86 3.58 3.53
C ARG A 308 1.40 3.11 4.88
N LYS A 309 0.60 3.18 5.96
CA LYS A 309 1.00 2.68 7.28
C LYS A 309 1.17 1.16 7.29
N HIS A 310 0.30 0.41 6.61
CA HIS A 310 0.48 -1.04 6.42
C HIS A 310 1.79 -1.38 5.71
N ALA A 311 2.14 -0.62 4.66
CA ALA A 311 3.39 -0.82 3.93
C ALA A 311 4.61 -0.75 4.87
N GLN A 312 4.63 0.27 5.74
CA GLN A 312 5.71 0.50 6.70
C GLN A 312 5.73 -0.55 7.81
N MET A 313 4.58 -0.85 8.41
CA MET A 313 4.49 -1.81 9.51
C MET A 313 4.89 -3.21 9.05
N LEU A 314 4.42 -3.65 7.89
CA LEU A 314 4.79 -4.96 7.35
C LEU A 314 6.26 -5.02 6.92
N ALA A 315 6.81 -3.94 6.34
CA ALA A 315 8.23 -3.82 6.05
C ALA A 315 9.09 -3.85 7.33
N ASN A 316 8.64 -3.17 8.39
CA ASN A 316 9.30 -3.14 9.69
C ASN A 316 9.25 -4.50 10.41
N ALA A 317 8.18 -5.26 10.22
CA ALA A 317 8.08 -6.66 10.65
C ALA A 317 8.83 -7.63 9.72
N GLN A 318 9.47 -7.14 8.65
CA GLN A 318 10.22 -7.89 7.63
C GLN A 318 9.39 -8.97 6.91
N ILE A 319 8.11 -8.68 6.65
CA ILE A 319 7.22 -9.52 5.85
C ILE A 319 7.60 -9.40 4.38
N ASP A 320 7.83 -10.53 3.71
CA ASP A 320 8.28 -10.60 2.32
C ASP A 320 7.13 -10.61 1.32
N MET A 321 5.97 -11.18 1.69
CA MET A 321 4.78 -11.19 0.84
C MET A 321 3.46 -11.04 1.59
N VAL A 322 2.48 -10.43 0.93
CA VAL A 322 1.07 -10.50 1.30
C VAL A 322 0.31 -11.33 0.27
N ALA A 323 -0.54 -12.24 0.73
CA ALA A 323 -1.47 -12.97 -0.12
C ALA A 323 -2.87 -12.39 0.01
N PHE A 324 -3.38 -11.81 -1.09
CA PHE A 324 -4.72 -11.25 -1.13
C PHE A 324 -5.77 -12.34 -1.13
N ASP A 325 -6.70 -12.23 -0.19
CA ASP A 325 -7.87 -13.10 -0.15
C ASP A 325 -8.84 -12.80 -1.31
N CYS A 326 -8.75 -13.60 -2.36
CA CYS A 326 -9.67 -13.61 -3.50
C CYS A 326 -10.37 -14.96 -3.61
N THR A 327 -10.62 -15.63 -2.47
CA THR A 327 -11.16 -17.00 -2.44
C THR A 327 -12.67 -17.08 -2.63
N ASN A 328 -13.37 -15.93 -2.62
CA ASN A 328 -14.83 -15.82 -2.67
C ASN A 328 -15.32 -15.47 -4.09
N GLY A 329 -15.79 -16.48 -4.84
CA GLY A 329 -16.26 -16.29 -6.21
C GLY A 329 -15.15 -15.79 -7.13
N SER A 330 -15.48 -14.93 -8.11
CA SER A 330 -14.48 -14.32 -9.00
C SER A 330 -14.05 -12.92 -8.54
N HIS A 331 -14.20 -12.59 -7.26
CA HIS A 331 -13.89 -11.27 -6.73
C HIS A 331 -12.38 -11.12 -6.47
N THR A 332 -11.75 -10.25 -7.26
CA THR A 332 -10.32 -9.87 -7.17
C THR A 332 -10.10 -8.52 -6.47
N TRP A 333 -11.18 -7.89 -6.00
CA TRP A 333 -11.20 -6.66 -5.20
C TRP A 333 -10.36 -5.52 -5.82
N MET A 334 -10.53 -5.30 -7.13
CA MET A 334 -9.60 -4.49 -7.91
C MET A 334 -9.47 -3.03 -7.45
N ASP A 335 -10.50 -2.41 -6.87
CA ASP A 335 -10.39 -1.05 -6.36
C ASP A 335 -9.37 -0.94 -5.21
N SER A 336 -9.43 -1.89 -4.27
CA SER A 336 -8.45 -1.99 -3.17
C SER A 336 -7.09 -2.44 -3.67
N THR A 337 -7.05 -3.40 -4.61
CA THR A 337 -5.81 -3.87 -5.23
C THR A 337 -5.06 -2.72 -5.92
N TRP A 338 -5.75 -1.88 -6.71
CA TRP A 338 -5.11 -0.72 -7.36
C TRP A 338 -4.66 0.33 -6.36
N ALA A 339 -5.48 0.66 -5.36
CA ALA A 339 -5.10 1.59 -4.30
C ALA A 339 -3.83 1.12 -3.57
N LEU A 340 -3.74 -0.18 -3.25
CA LEU A 340 -2.57 -0.77 -2.61
C LEU A 340 -1.36 -0.75 -3.54
N LEU A 341 -1.48 -1.22 -4.79
CA LEU A 341 -0.36 -1.24 -5.74
C LEU A 341 0.24 0.15 -5.96
N GLU A 342 -0.61 1.16 -6.16
CA GLU A 342 -0.17 2.55 -6.33
C GLU A 342 0.54 3.07 -5.07
N THR A 343 -0.11 2.91 -3.91
CA THR A 343 0.43 3.41 -2.63
C THR A 343 1.74 2.71 -2.25
N TRP A 344 1.84 1.40 -2.49
CA TRP A 344 3.03 0.63 -2.15
C TRP A 344 4.17 0.83 -3.14
N ALA A 345 3.88 1.12 -4.41
CA ALA A 345 4.90 1.52 -5.37
C ALA A 345 5.47 2.90 -5.02
N ASP A 346 4.61 3.86 -4.65
CA ASP A 346 5.05 5.15 -4.13
C ASP A 346 5.86 4.97 -2.84
N ALA A 347 5.42 4.06 -1.97
CA ALA A 347 6.14 3.78 -0.75
C ALA A 347 7.58 3.28 -0.95
N ARG A 348 7.81 2.47 -1.99
CA ARG A 348 9.15 2.00 -2.36
C ARG A 348 10.05 3.13 -2.85
N LYS A 349 9.50 4.16 -3.51
CA LYS A 349 10.28 5.35 -3.91
C LYS A 349 10.83 6.11 -2.71
N ASP A 350 10.15 6.04 -1.57
CA ASP A 350 10.58 6.63 -0.31
C ASP A 350 11.50 5.71 0.53
N GLY A 351 11.87 4.54 0.00
CA GLY A 351 12.75 3.57 0.65
C GLY A 351 12.05 2.51 1.51
N VAL A 352 10.71 2.45 1.51
CA VAL A 352 10.00 1.36 2.21
C VAL A 352 10.16 0.07 1.44
N ASN A 353 10.75 -0.95 2.05
CA ASN A 353 10.81 -2.29 1.47
C ASN A 353 9.46 -3.01 1.61
N THR A 354 8.46 -2.54 0.87
CA THR A 354 7.10 -3.09 0.94
C THR A 354 7.08 -4.60 0.63
N PRO A 355 6.20 -5.37 1.28
CA PRO A 355 5.99 -6.76 0.90
C PRO A 355 5.57 -6.86 -0.56
N LYS A 356 5.93 -7.96 -1.20
CA LYS A 356 5.44 -8.31 -2.53
C LYS A 356 4.01 -8.85 -2.44
N ILE A 357 3.31 -8.92 -3.56
CA ILE A 357 1.91 -9.35 -3.64
C ILE A 357 1.74 -10.71 -4.33
N VAL A 358 0.77 -11.48 -3.83
CA VAL A 358 0.31 -12.76 -4.40
C VAL A 358 -1.21 -12.78 -4.35
N PHE A 359 -1.87 -13.31 -5.38
CA PHE A 359 -3.32 -13.52 -5.37
C PHE A 359 -3.66 -14.94 -4.94
N MET A 360 -4.57 -15.07 -3.96
CA MET A 360 -5.10 -16.33 -3.50
C MET A 360 -6.53 -16.55 -3.99
N LEU A 361 -6.66 -17.39 -5.01
CA LEU A 361 -7.92 -17.65 -5.71
C LEU A 361 -8.69 -18.82 -5.07
N PRO A 362 -9.98 -19.03 -5.42
CA PRO A 362 -10.78 -20.09 -4.83
C PRO A 362 -10.13 -21.47 -4.99
N PHE A 363 -10.08 -22.25 -3.90
CA PHE A 363 -9.34 -23.51 -3.86
C PHE A 363 -10.06 -24.69 -4.55
N TRP A 364 -11.38 -24.61 -4.73
CA TRP A 364 -12.19 -25.67 -5.35
C TRP A 364 -13.08 -25.18 -6.49
N ASP A 365 -13.38 -23.87 -6.55
CA ASP A 365 -14.27 -23.32 -7.57
C ASP A 365 -13.53 -23.08 -8.88
N ARG A 366 -13.49 -24.12 -9.71
CA ARG A 366 -12.80 -24.11 -11.01
C ARG A 366 -13.29 -22.99 -11.94
N LYS A 367 -14.59 -22.70 -11.95
CA LYS A 367 -15.17 -21.69 -12.86
C LYS A 367 -14.66 -20.30 -12.49
N HIS A 368 -14.80 -19.92 -11.22
CA HIS A 368 -14.37 -18.59 -10.79
C HIS A 368 -12.84 -18.46 -10.77
N ASN A 369 -12.12 -19.54 -10.49
CA ASN A 369 -10.65 -19.57 -10.61
C ASN A 369 -10.18 -19.20 -12.03
N ALA A 370 -10.80 -19.79 -13.06
CA ALA A 370 -10.51 -19.45 -14.46
C ALA A 370 -10.77 -17.97 -14.79
N ILE A 371 -11.89 -17.42 -14.32
CA ILE A 371 -12.26 -16.02 -14.56
C ILE A 371 -11.21 -15.10 -13.92
N SER A 372 -10.88 -15.32 -12.65
CA SER A 372 -9.97 -14.48 -11.88
C SER A 372 -8.54 -14.54 -12.41
N ILE A 373 -7.98 -15.72 -12.71
CA ILE A 373 -6.59 -15.78 -13.22
C ILE A 373 -6.44 -15.09 -14.57
N ARG A 374 -7.44 -15.24 -15.46
CA ARG A 374 -7.43 -14.58 -16.77
C ARG A 374 -7.56 -13.07 -16.65
N GLN A 375 -8.40 -12.59 -15.73
CA GLN A 375 -8.51 -11.16 -15.42
C GLN A 375 -7.18 -10.62 -14.91
N LEU A 376 -6.61 -11.23 -13.86
CA LEU A 376 -5.36 -10.78 -13.24
C LEU A 376 -4.20 -10.77 -14.24
N TYR A 377 -4.11 -11.83 -15.07
CA TYR A 377 -3.10 -11.88 -16.13
C TYR A 377 -3.21 -10.69 -17.07
N ARG A 378 -4.41 -10.36 -17.56
CA ARG A 378 -4.62 -9.24 -18.49
C ARG A 378 -4.40 -7.88 -17.84
N ASP A 379 -4.90 -7.71 -16.62
CA ASP A 379 -5.02 -6.40 -16.00
C ASP A 379 -3.70 -5.95 -15.36
N ILE A 380 -2.93 -6.89 -14.80
CA ILE A 380 -1.71 -6.63 -14.02
C ILE A 380 -0.47 -7.20 -14.72
N TYR A 381 -0.47 -8.51 -14.98
CA TYR A 381 0.78 -9.24 -15.24
C TYR A 381 1.28 -9.17 -16.69
N ARG A 382 0.40 -9.28 -17.68
CA ARG A 382 0.74 -9.33 -19.11
C ARG A 382 1.51 -8.08 -19.55
N ASP A 383 1.11 -6.93 -19.02
CA ASP A 383 1.63 -5.63 -19.41
C ASP A 383 2.69 -5.10 -18.42
N GLY A 384 3.17 -5.91 -17.47
CA GLY A 384 4.28 -5.51 -16.59
C GLY A 384 3.91 -4.53 -15.48
N LYS A 385 2.62 -4.34 -15.15
CA LYS A 385 2.21 -3.29 -14.20
C LYS A 385 2.65 -3.63 -12.78
N TYR A 386 3.36 -2.70 -12.15
CA TYR A 386 3.85 -2.83 -10.78
C TYR A 386 4.72 -4.08 -10.58
N ARG A 387 5.57 -4.42 -11.56
CA ARG A 387 6.44 -5.61 -11.53
C ARG A 387 7.31 -5.67 -10.29
N GLU A 388 7.73 -4.52 -9.78
CA GLU A 388 8.50 -4.37 -8.55
C GLU A 388 7.74 -4.86 -7.30
N LEU A 389 6.42 -5.04 -7.37
CA LEU A 389 5.61 -5.59 -6.28
C LEU A 389 5.27 -7.07 -6.46
N TRP A 390 5.64 -7.73 -7.55
CA TRP A 390 5.27 -9.13 -7.74
C TRP A 390 6.16 -10.06 -6.91
N PHE A 391 5.56 -11.04 -6.25
CA PHE A 391 6.32 -12.08 -5.56
C PHE A 391 6.66 -13.21 -6.54
N TYR A 392 7.95 -13.51 -6.67
CA TYR A 392 8.44 -14.57 -7.53
C TYR A 392 8.79 -15.81 -6.71
N TRP A 393 8.37 -16.98 -7.19
CA TRP A 393 8.76 -18.29 -6.67
C TRP A 393 9.22 -19.18 -7.82
N GLN A 394 10.37 -19.84 -7.68
CA GLN A 394 10.96 -20.68 -8.74
C GLN A 394 11.11 -19.93 -10.08
N GLY A 395 11.55 -18.67 -10.02
CA GLY A 395 11.83 -17.83 -11.18
C GLY A 395 10.62 -17.22 -11.89
N LYS A 396 9.39 -17.41 -11.37
CA LYS A 396 8.17 -16.85 -11.96
C LYS A 396 7.25 -16.24 -10.90
N PRO A 397 6.37 -15.29 -11.26
CA PRO A 397 5.34 -14.79 -10.36
C PRO A 397 4.51 -15.93 -9.78
N LEU A 398 4.34 -15.92 -8.46
CA LEU A 398 3.55 -16.91 -7.75
C LEU A 398 2.06 -16.57 -7.82
N ILE A 399 1.22 -17.59 -8.01
CA ILE A 399 -0.23 -17.48 -7.81
C ILE A 399 -0.77 -18.71 -7.09
N TYR A 400 -1.67 -18.48 -6.13
CA TYR A 400 -2.42 -19.56 -5.49
C TYR A 400 -3.67 -19.85 -6.33
N ALA A 401 -3.58 -20.84 -7.21
CA ALA A 401 -4.64 -21.14 -8.19
C ALA A 401 -4.64 -22.62 -8.61
N ILE A 402 -5.75 -23.05 -9.22
CA ILE A 402 -5.92 -24.43 -9.69
C ILE A 402 -5.29 -24.54 -11.10
N SER A 403 -4.06 -25.07 -11.19
CA SER A 403 -3.35 -25.23 -12.47
C SER A 403 -4.13 -26.03 -13.50
N ASP A 404 -4.81 -27.10 -13.06
CA ASP A 404 -5.56 -28.00 -13.94
C ASP A 404 -6.67 -27.27 -14.72
N VAL A 405 -7.23 -26.19 -14.17
CA VAL A 405 -8.23 -25.37 -14.86
C VAL A 405 -7.62 -24.67 -16.07
N VAL A 406 -6.36 -24.25 -15.97
CA VAL A 406 -5.61 -23.66 -17.08
C VAL A 406 -5.36 -24.72 -18.15
N ASP A 407 -4.94 -25.92 -17.75
CA ASP A 407 -4.68 -27.03 -18.67
C ASP A 407 -5.97 -27.48 -19.41
N GLU A 408 -7.11 -27.55 -18.70
CA GLU A 408 -8.44 -27.80 -19.29
C GLU A 408 -8.82 -26.71 -20.29
N LYS A 409 -8.54 -25.44 -19.99
CA LYS A 409 -8.83 -24.33 -20.90
C LYS A 409 -7.95 -24.37 -22.15
N ILE A 410 -6.69 -24.81 -22.06
CA ILE A 410 -5.83 -25.02 -23.24
C ILE A 410 -6.40 -26.10 -24.17
N VAL A 411 -7.00 -27.16 -23.62
CA VAL A 411 -7.60 -28.25 -24.40
C VAL A 411 -8.95 -27.84 -25.00
N SER A 412 -9.78 -27.16 -24.22
CA SER A 412 -11.19 -26.85 -24.58
C SER A 412 -11.38 -25.60 -25.43
N THR A 413 -10.35 -24.77 -25.63
CA THR A 413 -10.42 -23.52 -26.40
C THR A 413 -9.57 -23.60 -27.68
N SER A 414 -9.77 -22.66 -28.61
CA SER A 414 -9.04 -22.54 -29.88
C SER A 414 -8.60 -21.08 -30.13
N GLY A 415 -7.79 -20.85 -31.17
CA GLY A 415 -7.29 -19.49 -31.51
C GLY A 415 -6.48 -18.85 -30.38
N ALA A 416 -6.59 -17.54 -30.18
CA ALA A 416 -5.81 -16.83 -29.17
C ALA A 416 -6.26 -17.14 -27.79
N GLU A 417 -7.51 -17.54 -27.60
CA GLU A 417 -7.90 -17.95 -26.26
C GLU A 417 -7.02 -19.10 -25.81
N LYS A 418 -6.78 -20.09 -26.67
CA LYS A 418 -5.83 -21.18 -26.39
C LYS A 418 -4.39 -20.67 -26.17
N GLU A 419 -3.90 -19.75 -27.01
CA GLU A 419 -2.53 -19.22 -26.87
C GLU A 419 -2.35 -18.35 -25.62
N GLU A 420 -3.38 -17.61 -25.21
CA GLU A 420 -3.41 -16.87 -23.95
C GLU A 420 -3.39 -17.81 -22.74
N TRP A 421 -4.17 -18.88 -22.76
CA TRP A 421 -4.13 -19.89 -21.70
C TRP A 421 -2.77 -20.60 -21.62
N LYS A 422 -2.15 -20.91 -22.77
CA LYS A 422 -0.77 -21.41 -22.81
C LYS A 422 0.23 -20.40 -22.23
N ALA A 423 0.02 -19.10 -22.47
CA ALA A 423 0.87 -18.06 -21.90
C ALA A 423 0.68 -17.93 -20.39
N ILE A 424 -0.56 -17.91 -19.89
CA ILE A 424 -0.87 -17.95 -18.46
C ILE A 424 -0.18 -19.15 -17.80
N ARG A 425 -0.28 -20.33 -18.40
CA ARG A 425 0.34 -21.57 -17.90
C ARG A 425 1.87 -21.48 -17.78
N ARG A 426 2.52 -20.77 -18.71
CA ARG A 426 3.97 -20.54 -18.71
C ARG A 426 4.37 -19.40 -17.79
N PHE A 427 3.49 -18.41 -17.59
CA PHE A 427 3.78 -17.17 -16.90
C PHE A 427 3.93 -17.35 -15.38
N PHE A 428 3.06 -18.13 -14.75
CA PHE A 428 3.04 -18.27 -13.29
C PHE A 428 3.72 -19.55 -12.80
N THR A 429 4.23 -19.47 -11.57
CA THR A 429 4.38 -20.63 -10.69
C THR A 429 3.06 -20.81 -9.94
N PHE A 430 2.46 -22.00 -10.06
CA PHE A 430 1.18 -22.32 -9.45
C PHE A 430 1.38 -23.05 -8.13
N ARG A 431 0.61 -22.70 -7.11
CA ARG A 431 0.44 -23.52 -5.91
C ARG A 431 -1.04 -23.69 -5.63
N LEU A 432 -1.49 -24.93 -5.48
CA LEU A 432 -2.88 -25.20 -5.09
C LEU A 432 -3.04 -24.92 -3.60
N GLY A 433 -4.03 -24.10 -3.23
CA GLY A 433 -4.33 -23.84 -1.84
C GLY A 433 -4.97 -25.06 -1.15
N GLN A 434 -4.46 -25.44 0.02
CA GLN A 434 -5.01 -26.48 0.89
C GLN A 434 -6.18 -25.89 1.72
N PRO A 435 -7.44 -26.33 1.48
CA PRO A 435 -8.59 -25.78 2.21
C PRO A 435 -8.82 -26.45 3.57
N ARG A 436 -8.19 -27.59 3.87
CA ARG A 436 -8.48 -28.41 5.06
C ARG A 436 -7.39 -28.27 6.12
N TYR A 437 -7.78 -28.07 7.38
CA TYR A 437 -6.85 -27.77 8.48
C TYR A 437 -6.13 -28.98 9.09
N ALA A 438 -6.65 -30.22 8.90
CA ALA A 438 -6.20 -31.42 9.63
C ALA A 438 -6.16 -32.74 8.83
N LYS A 439 -6.61 -32.78 7.56
CA LYS A 439 -6.81 -34.01 6.76
C LYS A 439 -5.72 -34.24 5.70
N GLU A 440 -5.83 -35.36 4.97
CA GLU A 440 -4.96 -35.77 3.85
C GLU A 440 -4.52 -34.58 2.97
N LEU A 441 -3.22 -34.58 2.65
CA LEU A 441 -2.59 -33.56 1.81
C LEU A 441 -3.18 -33.65 0.39
N LEU A 442 -3.48 -32.50 -0.20
CA LEU A 442 -3.56 -32.37 -1.65
C LEU A 442 -2.18 -32.71 -2.28
N PRO A 443 -2.06 -32.80 -3.62
CA PRO A 443 -0.83 -33.21 -4.30
C PRO A 443 0.44 -32.48 -3.79
N PRO A 444 1.65 -33.04 -4.01
CA PRO A 444 2.86 -32.72 -3.24
C PRO A 444 3.35 -31.26 -3.33
N ASP A 445 2.85 -30.47 -4.28
CA ASP A 445 3.16 -29.05 -4.50
C ASP A 445 2.06 -28.09 -4.01
N ASN A 446 1.10 -28.55 -3.20
CA ASN A 446 0.12 -27.66 -2.57
C ASN A 446 0.75 -26.79 -1.47
N TRP A 447 0.20 -25.60 -1.25
CA TRP A 447 0.52 -24.72 -0.11
C TRP A 447 -0.72 -24.53 0.77
N ALA A 448 -0.54 -24.31 2.07
CA ALA A 448 -1.65 -24.08 2.99
C ALA A 448 -1.70 -22.63 3.48
N TRP A 449 -2.91 -22.12 3.62
CA TRP A 449 -3.16 -20.84 4.28
C TRP A 449 -3.32 -21.03 5.81
N LEU A 450 -3.99 -22.10 6.25
CA LEU A 450 -4.29 -22.40 7.67
C LEU A 450 -4.16 -23.90 8.00
N GLN A 451 -3.63 -24.23 9.19
CA GLN A 451 -3.57 -25.58 9.76
C GLN A 451 -3.72 -25.55 11.28
N ILE A 452 -4.29 -26.61 11.85
CA ILE A 452 -4.27 -26.81 13.30
C ILE A 452 -2.93 -27.42 13.75
N TYR A 453 -2.57 -27.20 15.00
CA TYR A 453 -1.36 -27.79 15.59
C TYR A 453 -1.54 -29.30 15.82
N PRO A 454 -0.49 -30.14 15.61
CA PRO A 454 0.77 -29.78 14.97
C PRO A 454 0.60 -29.72 13.45
N GLN A 455 0.99 -28.59 12.87
CA GLN A 455 0.94 -28.40 11.43
C GLN A 455 2.07 -29.16 10.71
N ARG A 456 1.92 -29.28 9.40
CA ARG A 456 2.83 -30.00 8.49
C ARG A 456 3.62 -29.03 7.61
N GLY A 457 4.72 -29.51 7.05
CA GLY A 457 5.39 -28.85 5.92
C GLY A 457 4.70 -29.18 4.60
N PHE A 458 4.73 -28.24 3.67
CA PHE A 458 4.11 -28.25 2.35
C PHE A 458 5.17 -28.03 1.26
N GLY A 459 4.92 -28.52 0.04
CA GLY A 459 5.93 -28.51 -1.03
C GLY A 459 7.18 -29.31 -0.64
N LYS A 460 7.02 -30.59 -0.29
CA LYS A 460 8.16 -31.42 0.15
C LYS A 460 9.11 -31.65 -1.03
N ARG A 461 10.40 -31.37 -0.82
CA ARG A 461 11.46 -31.58 -1.81
C ARG A 461 12.14 -32.94 -1.65
N GLU A 462 12.89 -33.33 -2.67
CA GLU A 462 13.64 -34.60 -2.69
C GLU A 462 14.67 -34.71 -1.55
N ASP A 463 15.26 -33.58 -1.16
CA ASP A 463 16.21 -33.49 -0.03
C ASP A 463 15.54 -33.56 1.36
N GLY A 464 14.20 -33.68 1.40
CA GLY A 464 13.43 -33.77 2.64
C GLY A 464 13.03 -32.42 3.24
N THR A 465 13.48 -31.29 2.67
CA THR A 465 13.06 -29.94 3.07
C THR A 465 11.64 -29.63 2.58
N PHE A 466 11.07 -28.54 3.09
CA PHE A 466 9.73 -28.08 2.73
C PHE A 466 9.79 -26.66 2.20
N GLU A 467 9.00 -26.39 1.16
CA GLU A 467 8.82 -25.02 0.68
C GLU A 467 8.18 -24.13 1.74
N MET A 468 7.10 -24.59 2.38
CA MET A 468 6.39 -23.75 3.35
C MET A 468 5.72 -24.48 4.51
N THR A 469 5.42 -23.76 5.58
CA THR A 469 4.42 -24.15 6.59
C THR A 469 3.60 -22.94 6.99
N CYS A 470 2.37 -23.14 7.48
CA CYS A 470 1.56 -22.04 7.97
C CYS A 470 1.60 -21.95 9.50
N VAL A 471 1.38 -20.74 10.00
CA VAL A 471 1.27 -20.42 11.41
C VAL A 471 0.00 -19.59 11.56
N SER A 472 -0.86 -19.93 12.52
CA SER A 472 -2.09 -19.19 12.74
C SER A 472 -2.22 -18.71 14.16
N VAL A 473 -2.72 -17.48 14.30
CA VAL A 473 -3.03 -16.86 15.59
C VAL A 473 -4.18 -17.58 16.29
N ALA A 474 -5.20 -17.94 15.51
CA ALA A 474 -6.36 -18.72 15.91
C ALA A 474 -6.85 -19.56 14.72
N GLN A 475 -7.66 -20.58 14.99
CA GLN A 475 -8.31 -21.41 13.96
C GLN A 475 -9.78 -21.59 14.32
N ASN A 476 -10.66 -21.47 13.31
CA ASN A 476 -12.09 -21.79 13.37
C ASN A 476 -12.30 -23.32 13.38
N HIS A 477 -11.76 -23.96 14.41
CA HIS A 477 -11.78 -25.40 14.65
C HIS A 477 -11.91 -25.63 16.15
N SER A 478 -12.66 -26.67 16.54
CA SER A 478 -12.91 -27.01 17.93
C SER A 478 -12.69 -28.49 18.21
N LEU A 479 -12.30 -28.81 19.45
CA LEU A 479 -12.28 -30.17 20.00
C LEU A 479 -13.69 -30.72 20.28
N ASN A 480 -14.62 -29.83 20.62
CA ASN A 480 -15.94 -30.16 21.10
C ASN A 480 -16.89 -29.01 20.76
N LYS A 481 -17.39 -29.03 19.52
CA LYS A 481 -18.39 -28.09 19.01
C LYS A 481 -19.66 -28.12 19.86
N TYR A 482 -20.55 -27.14 19.65
CA TYR A 482 -21.88 -27.10 20.26
C TYR A 482 -22.68 -28.42 20.14
N ASP A 483 -22.52 -29.15 19.03
CA ASP A 483 -23.16 -30.44 18.76
C ASP A 483 -22.38 -31.67 19.31
N GLY A 484 -21.30 -31.45 20.06
CA GLY A 484 -20.46 -32.50 20.63
C GLY A 484 -19.44 -33.11 19.66
N THR A 485 -19.28 -32.55 18.46
CA THR A 485 -18.37 -33.10 17.43
C THR A 485 -17.02 -32.36 17.35
N PHE A 486 -16.00 -33.05 16.85
CA PHE A 486 -14.69 -32.47 16.51
C PHE A 486 -14.71 -31.93 15.07
N GLY A 487 -14.29 -30.69 14.84
CA GLY A 487 -14.19 -30.18 13.47
C GLY A 487 -14.15 -28.66 13.35
N VAL A 488 -14.34 -28.20 12.12
CA VAL A 488 -14.55 -26.79 11.78
C VAL A 488 -15.75 -26.25 12.55
N ALA A 489 -15.55 -25.12 13.23
CA ALA A 489 -16.47 -24.54 14.19
C ALA A 489 -16.57 -23.02 13.97
N ALA A 490 -17.67 -22.39 14.36
CA ALA A 490 -17.73 -20.93 14.35
C ALA A 490 -16.72 -20.38 15.37
N MET A 491 -16.21 -19.17 15.18
CA MET A 491 -15.27 -18.57 16.14
C MET A 491 -15.91 -18.31 17.51
N ASN A 492 -17.24 -18.20 17.57
CA ASN A 492 -18.00 -18.10 18.82
C ASN A 492 -18.55 -19.44 19.33
N ASP A 493 -18.06 -20.58 18.82
CA ASP A 493 -18.42 -21.91 19.31
C ASP A 493 -17.63 -22.27 20.59
N ARG A 494 -17.93 -23.43 21.18
CA ARG A 494 -17.23 -23.97 22.35
C ARG A 494 -15.86 -24.53 21.98
N ASP A 495 -14.90 -24.40 22.89
CA ASP A 495 -13.54 -24.98 22.78
C ASP A 495 -12.84 -24.70 21.43
N VAL A 496 -13.10 -23.52 20.86
CA VAL A 496 -12.46 -23.04 19.63
C VAL A 496 -10.98 -22.80 19.87
N PHE A 497 -10.16 -23.07 18.87
CA PHE A 497 -8.71 -22.87 18.91
C PHE A 497 -8.37 -21.38 18.76
N GLY A 498 -8.82 -20.58 19.74
CA GLY A 498 -8.57 -19.15 19.83
C GLY A 498 -7.15 -18.81 20.26
N ARG A 499 -6.90 -17.51 20.48
CA ARG A 499 -5.59 -16.95 20.85
C ARG A 499 -4.94 -17.60 22.08
N ALA A 500 -5.77 -18.00 23.04
CA ALA A 500 -5.36 -18.60 24.32
C ALA A 500 -5.36 -20.15 24.33
N TRP A 501 -5.54 -20.79 23.17
CA TRP A 501 -5.60 -22.25 23.07
C TRP A 501 -4.20 -22.90 23.03
N GLN A 502 -4.03 -24.04 23.70
CA GLN A 502 -2.86 -24.92 23.53
C GLN A 502 -3.29 -26.38 23.36
N MET A 503 -2.72 -27.07 22.37
CA MET A 503 -3.01 -28.49 22.15
C MET A 503 -2.54 -29.32 23.35
N GLY A 504 -3.41 -30.19 23.86
CA GLY A 504 -3.15 -30.99 25.06
C GLY A 504 -3.42 -30.28 26.39
N LYS A 505 -3.63 -28.96 26.42
CA LYS A 505 -4.04 -28.21 27.63
C LYS A 505 -5.43 -27.59 27.53
N GLY A 506 -5.90 -27.29 26.31
CA GLY A 506 -7.17 -26.61 26.07
C GLY A 506 -7.06 -25.09 26.09
N LEU A 507 -8.21 -24.43 26.28
CA LEU A 507 -8.31 -22.97 26.39
C LEU A 507 -7.84 -22.53 27.79
N ASP A 508 -6.89 -21.59 27.85
CA ASP A 508 -6.49 -20.99 29.13
C ASP A 508 -7.63 -20.10 29.68
N PRO A 509 -8.11 -20.36 30.91
CA PRO A 509 -9.31 -19.71 31.45
C PRO A 509 -9.04 -18.32 32.05
N ARG A 510 -7.78 -17.84 32.12
CA ARG A 510 -7.50 -16.51 32.67
C ARG A 510 -8.14 -15.43 31.78
N PRO A 511 -8.81 -14.41 32.35
CA PRO A 511 -9.50 -13.40 31.55
C PRO A 511 -8.60 -12.65 30.56
N ASP A 512 -7.31 -12.54 30.84
CA ASP A 512 -6.31 -11.85 30.01
C ASP A 512 -5.46 -12.83 29.17
N ALA A 513 -5.76 -14.14 29.18
CA ALA A 513 -4.96 -15.16 28.50
C ALA A 513 -4.82 -14.93 26.99
N PHE A 514 -5.83 -14.31 26.37
CA PHE A 514 -5.85 -13.97 24.95
C PHE A 514 -4.76 -12.95 24.55
N LYS A 515 -4.12 -12.26 25.50
CA LYS A 515 -2.98 -11.37 25.21
C LYS A 515 -1.69 -12.16 24.98
N PHE A 516 -1.56 -13.36 25.55
CA PHE A 516 -0.29 -14.10 25.56
C PHE A 516 0.01 -14.83 24.24
N GLY A 517 -0.96 -14.98 23.33
CA GLY A 517 -0.75 -15.63 22.03
C GLY A 517 -0.27 -17.07 22.13
N LEU A 518 -0.80 -17.84 23.08
CA LEU A 518 -0.38 -19.21 23.34
C LEU A 518 -0.54 -20.15 22.14
N ASN A 519 -1.59 -19.98 21.34
CA ASN A 519 -1.80 -20.75 20.12
C ASN A 519 -0.81 -20.35 19.02
N PHE A 520 -0.53 -19.05 18.91
CA PHE A 520 0.43 -18.52 17.96
C PHE A 520 1.85 -19.01 18.28
N GLU A 521 2.19 -19.05 19.57
CA GLU A 521 3.48 -19.53 20.07
C GLU A 521 3.72 -21.00 19.70
N GLN A 522 2.79 -21.92 20.02
CA GLN A 522 2.96 -23.34 19.68
C GLN A 522 3.05 -23.58 18.16
N GLN A 523 2.34 -22.77 17.36
CA GLN A 523 2.42 -22.85 15.90
C GLN A 523 3.82 -22.42 15.44
N TRP A 524 4.38 -21.33 15.97
CA TRP A 524 5.76 -20.95 15.65
C TRP A 524 6.79 -21.97 16.11
N ASP A 525 6.64 -22.55 17.30
CA ASP A 525 7.53 -23.62 17.79
C ASP A 525 7.59 -24.79 16.80
N ARG A 526 6.43 -25.16 16.25
CA ARG A 526 6.37 -26.19 15.22
C ARG A 526 6.98 -25.73 13.90
N ALA A 527 6.80 -24.48 13.50
CA ALA A 527 7.43 -23.93 12.30
C ALA A 527 8.96 -23.96 12.38
N PHE A 528 9.56 -23.65 13.54
CA PHE A 528 11.00 -23.79 13.76
C PHE A 528 11.49 -25.23 13.68
N GLN A 529 10.68 -26.21 14.09
CA GLN A 529 11.00 -27.63 13.93
C GLN A 529 10.94 -28.11 12.47
N ILE A 530 10.01 -27.56 11.67
CA ILE A 530 9.89 -27.88 10.24
C ILE A 530 11.00 -27.20 9.44
N ASP A 531 11.40 -26.00 9.86
CA ASP A 531 12.38 -25.12 9.22
C ASP A 531 12.18 -24.95 7.70
N PRO A 532 10.98 -24.57 7.24
CA PRO A 532 10.71 -24.40 5.81
C PRO A 532 11.43 -23.18 5.24
N ASP A 533 11.42 -22.98 3.93
CA ASP A 533 11.93 -21.73 3.35
C ASP A 533 10.95 -20.57 3.55
N LEU A 534 9.64 -20.83 3.57
CA LEU A 534 8.60 -19.85 3.78
C LEU A 534 7.70 -20.20 4.97
N VAL A 535 7.47 -19.23 5.86
CA VAL A 535 6.37 -19.31 6.85
C VAL A 535 5.21 -18.43 6.39
N PHE A 536 4.00 -18.96 6.35
CA PHE A 536 2.80 -18.19 6.00
C PHE A 536 1.92 -17.94 7.24
N VAL A 537 1.73 -16.68 7.60
CA VAL A 537 0.97 -16.27 8.79
C VAL A 537 -0.49 -15.96 8.41
N THR A 538 -1.45 -16.47 9.20
CA THR A 538 -2.85 -16.04 9.11
C THR A 538 -3.26 -15.31 10.38
N GLY A 539 -3.56 -14.01 10.34
CA GLY A 539 -3.51 -13.08 9.19
C GLY A 539 -3.29 -11.61 9.61
N TRP A 540 -3.23 -10.67 8.65
CA TRP A 540 -3.02 -9.24 8.94
C TRP A 540 -4.32 -8.55 9.40
N ASN A 541 -5.34 -8.48 8.54
CA ASN A 541 -6.46 -7.54 8.66
C ASN A 541 -7.84 -8.06 8.19
N GLU A 542 -8.19 -9.31 8.44
CA GLU A 542 -9.52 -9.85 8.17
C GLU A 542 -10.52 -9.40 9.26
N TRP A 543 -10.70 -8.09 9.41
CA TRP A 543 -11.41 -7.50 10.55
C TRP A 543 -12.85 -7.93 10.75
N THR A 544 -13.54 -8.40 9.69
CA THR A 544 -14.98 -8.65 9.74
C THR A 544 -15.36 -10.09 9.45
N ALA A 545 -16.45 -10.55 10.07
CA ALA A 545 -17.14 -11.78 9.71
C ALA A 545 -18.65 -11.55 9.61
N MET A 546 -19.29 -12.32 8.74
CA MET A 546 -20.74 -12.27 8.58
C MET A 546 -21.44 -13.04 9.70
N ARG A 547 -22.50 -12.45 10.24
CA ARG A 547 -23.37 -13.06 11.24
C ARG A 547 -24.39 -13.99 10.60
N PHE A 548 -24.48 -15.25 11.01
CA PHE A 548 -25.45 -16.22 10.48
C PHE A 548 -26.52 -16.61 11.52
N PRO A 549 -27.77 -16.90 11.09
CA PRO A 549 -28.78 -17.43 11.99
C PRO A 549 -28.40 -18.80 12.55
N GLU A 550 -27.76 -19.62 11.72
CA GLU A 550 -27.14 -20.89 12.11
C GLU A 550 -25.95 -21.16 11.19
N TRP A 551 -24.86 -21.69 11.74
CA TRP A 551 -23.75 -22.23 10.97
C TRP A 551 -23.09 -23.41 11.67
N ARG A 552 -22.94 -24.54 10.97
CA ARG A 552 -22.34 -25.80 11.49
C ARG A 552 -23.01 -26.32 12.77
N GLY A 553 -24.30 -26.04 12.94
CA GLY A 553 -25.12 -26.44 14.08
C GLY A 553 -25.18 -25.41 15.22
N LEU A 554 -24.39 -24.33 15.15
CA LEU A 554 -24.41 -23.26 16.16
C LEU A 554 -25.41 -22.16 15.75
N PRO A 555 -26.43 -21.85 16.57
CA PRO A 555 -27.28 -20.68 16.37
C PRO A 555 -26.49 -19.37 16.58
N ASN A 556 -26.82 -18.31 15.84
CA ASN A 556 -26.17 -17.01 15.94
C ASN A 556 -24.64 -17.09 15.81
N ALA A 557 -24.20 -17.64 14.68
CA ALA A 557 -22.81 -18.03 14.47
C ALA A 557 -22.01 -17.00 13.69
N PHE A 558 -20.73 -16.88 14.05
CA PHE A 558 -19.72 -16.07 13.37
C PHE A 558 -18.59 -17.00 12.88
N PRO A 559 -18.58 -17.41 11.59
CA PRO A 559 -17.69 -18.47 11.12
C PRO A 559 -16.19 -18.14 11.22
N ASP A 560 -15.81 -16.90 10.90
CA ASP A 560 -14.42 -16.54 10.60
C ASP A 560 -13.76 -15.68 11.67
N GLN A 561 -14.48 -14.76 12.30
CA GLN A 561 -13.96 -13.83 13.30
C GLN A 561 -15.07 -13.53 14.28
N TYR A 562 -14.76 -13.37 15.58
CA TYR A 562 -15.78 -13.05 16.57
C TYR A 562 -15.40 -11.88 17.46
N ASP A 563 -14.35 -11.99 18.28
CA ASP A 563 -13.96 -10.96 19.25
C ASP A 563 -12.43 -10.93 19.43
N GLN A 564 -11.94 -10.22 20.46
CA GLN A 564 -10.50 -10.18 20.77
C GLN A 564 -9.91 -11.55 21.13
N HIS A 565 -10.71 -12.51 21.64
CA HIS A 565 -10.22 -13.86 22.00
C HIS A 565 -10.18 -14.79 20.78
N PHE A 566 -11.20 -14.66 19.93
CA PHE A 566 -11.49 -15.55 18.82
C PHE A 566 -11.44 -14.77 17.50
N SER A 567 -10.23 -14.31 17.17
CA SER A 567 -9.89 -13.66 15.90
C SER A 567 -8.48 -14.02 15.45
N ARG A 568 -8.20 -13.88 14.15
CA ARG A 568 -6.93 -14.30 13.52
C ARG A 568 -5.92 -13.18 13.27
N ASP A 569 -6.33 -11.93 13.45
CA ASP A 569 -5.56 -10.78 12.99
C ASP A 569 -4.42 -10.39 13.93
N VAL A 570 -3.34 -9.90 13.33
CA VAL A 570 -2.16 -9.33 14.02
C VAL A 570 -1.98 -7.84 13.80
N GLU A 571 -2.80 -7.22 12.93
CA GLU A 571 -2.87 -5.75 12.85
C GLU A 571 -3.25 -5.17 14.22
N PRO A 572 -2.59 -4.10 14.68
CA PRO A 572 -2.93 -3.46 15.94
C PRO A 572 -4.38 -2.97 16.00
N CYS A 573 -4.99 -3.11 17.17
CA CYS A 573 -6.36 -2.68 17.43
C CYS A 573 -6.43 -1.53 18.44
N ASP A 574 -7.47 -0.72 18.33
CA ASP A 574 -7.91 0.21 19.37
C ASP A 574 -8.72 -0.55 20.43
N GLY A 575 -8.00 -1.36 21.21
CA GLY A 575 -8.57 -2.32 22.16
C GLY A 575 -7.50 -2.89 23.10
N GLU A 576 -7.79 -3.97 23.83
CA GLU A 576 -6.86 -4.48 24.85
C GLU A 576 -5.64 -5.20 24.27
N LEU A 577 -5.70 -5.64 23.01
CA LEU A 577 -4.57 -6.28 22.34
C LEU A 577 -3.51 -5.27 21.89
N ARG A 578 -3.89 -4.01 21.63
CA ARG A 578 -3.00 -2.96 21.11
C ARG A 578 -2.07 -3.50 20.01
N ASP A 579 -0.76 -3.48 20.23
CA ASP A 579 0.29 -3.95 19.32
C ASP A 579 0.97 -5.26 19.76
N ILE A 580 0.42 -5.95 20.76
CA ILE A 580 0.99 -7.17 21.37
C ILE A 580 1.25 -8.25 20.29
N TYR A 581 0.30 -8.44 19.37
CA TYR A 581 0.42 -9.43 18.30
C TYR A 581 1.33 -8.99 17.15
N TYR A 582 1.40 -7.69 16.86
CA TYR A 582 2.35 -7.13 15.90
C TYR A 582 3.78 -7.34 16.38
N HIS A 583 4.06 -7.08 17.66
CA HIS A 583 5.37 -7.30 18.24
C HIS A 583 5.71 -8.79 18.42
N GLN A 584 4.74 -9.65 18.74
CA GLN A 584 4.95 -11.09 18.72
C GLN A 584 5.30 -11.59 17.31
N LEU A 585 4.60 -11.11 16.27
CA LEU A 585 4.94 -11.42 14.87
C LEU A 585 6.37 -10.99 14.55
N ALA A 586 6.73 -9.72 14.78
CA ALA A 586 8.05 -9.19 14.48
C ALA A 586 9.16 -9.97 15.22
N ALA A 587 8.92 -10.34 16.48
CA ALA A 587 9.87 -11.16 17.25
C ALA A 587 10.10 -12.54 16.61
N LYS A 588 9.03 -13.20 16.18
CA LYS A 588 9.11 -14.52 15.55
C LYS A 588 9.73 -14.48 14.16
N VAL A 589 9.45 -13.44 13.38
CA VAL A 589 10.11 -13.20 12.09
C VAL A 589 11.61 -13.03 12.28
N ARG A 590 12.05 -12.24 13.27
CA ARG A 590 13.48 -12.09 13.60
C ARG A 590 14.12 -13.41 13.98
N GLN A 591 13.47 -14.23 14.81
CA GLN A 591 13.98 -15.56 15.17
C GLN A 591 14.07 -16.49 13.95
N PHE A 592 13.12 -16.39 13.01
CA PHE A 592 13.10 -17.24 11.82
C PHE A 592 14.12 -16.82 10.77
N LYS A 593 14.28 -15.51 10.52
CA LYS A 593 15.16 -14.94 9.48
C LYS A 593 16.54 -14.56 10.00
N GLY A 594 16.74 -14.47 11.31
CA GLY A 594 17.95 -13.94 11.94
C GLY A 594 18.02 -12.41 11.91
N VAL A 595 19.01 -11.85 12.60
CA VAL A 595 19.16 -10.40 12.80
C VAL A 595 20.58 -9.94 12.46
N ARG A 596 20.73 -8.75 11.87
CA ARG A 596 22.05 -8.13 11.60
C ARG A 596 22.77 -7.77 12.90
N PRO A 597 24.12 -7.78 12.94
CA PRO A 597 24.85 -7.40 14.14
C PRO A 597 24.52 -5.96 14.53
N VAL A 598 24.39 -5.65 15.83
CA VAL A 598 24.19 -4.27 16.27
C VAL A 598 25.47 -3.47 16.02
N SER A 599 25.37 -2.26 15.49
CA SER A 599 26.52 -1.36 15.36
C SER A 599 27.08 -1.03 16.74
N THR A 600 28.38 -1.22 16.94
CA THR A 600 29.04 -0.90 18.22
C THR A 600 29.26 0.61 18.34
N PHE A 601 28.79 1.21 19.44
CA PHE A 601 29.16 2.57 19.86
C PHE A 601 30.65 2.63 20.19
N GLY A 602 31.51 2.84 19.18
CA GLY A 602 32.96 2.70 19.33
C GLY A 602 33.68 3.93 19.87
N LYS A 603 33.08 5.12 19.81
CA LYS A 603 33.78 6.38 20.11
C LYS A 603 32.96 7.30 21.01
N THR A 604 33.61 7.87 22.02
CA THR A 604 33.16 9.08 22.71
C THR A 604 33.17 10.23 21.71
N VAL A 605 32.05 10.93 21.53
CA VAL A 605 31.95 12.10 20.66
C VAL A 605 31.26 13.22 21.43
N SER A 606 32.00 14.30 21.66
CA SER A 606 31.46 15.53 22.25
C SER A 606 30.90 16.42 21.14
N ILE A 607 29.69 16.94 21.35
CA ILE A 607 29.08 17.90 20.43
C ILE A 607 29.23 19.31 21.03
N PRO A 608 30.01 20.21 20.40
CA PRO A 608 30.19 21.56 20.90
C PRO A 608 28.89 22.38 20.78
N PHE A 609 28.43 22.94 21.91
CA PHE A 609 27.25 23.81 22.02
C PHE A 609 27.60 25.29 22.27
N GLU A 610 28.90 25.63 22.30
CA GLU A 610 29.34 27.01 22.52
C GLU A 610 28.99 27.89 21.31
N ARG A 611 28.45 29.10 21.57
CA ARG A 611 28.32 30.13 20.53
C ARG A 611 29.73 30.52 20.11
N LYS A 612 30.21 30.04 18.96
CA LYS A 612 31.26 30.76 18.25
C LYS A 612 30.64 32.10 17.86
N SER A 613 30.92 33.15 18.62
CA SER A 613 30.66 34.52 18.16
C SER A 613 31.28 34.64 16.79
N GLU A 614 30.52 35.10 15.79
CA GLU A 614 31.09 35.50 14.52
C GLU A 614 32.31 36.37 14.81
N SER A 615 33.48 35.84 14.50
CA SER A 615 34.72 36.59 14.52
C SER A 615 34.52 37.71 13.52
N THR A 616 34.20 38.91 14.01
CA THR A 616 34.33 40.14 13.24
C THR A 616 35.68 40.11 12.56
N ALA A 617 35.67 40.06 11.23
CA ALA A 617 36.86 40.02 10.41
C ALA A 617 37.81 41.15 10.83
N ALA A 618 38.86 40.80 11.57
CA ALA A 618 39.97 41.69 11.81
C ALA A 618 40.75 41.77 10.51
N SER A 619 40.67 42.92 9.86
CA SER A 619 41.57 43.35 8.80
C SER A 619 43.03 43.23 9.28
N GLY A 620 43.83 42.36 8.68
CA GLY A 620 45.25 42.28 9.03
C GLY A 620 46.03 41.18 8.33
N SER A 621 46.80 41.60 7.33
CA SER A 621 47.98 40.96 6.72
C SER A 621 47.80 39.64 5.93
N SER A 622 48.27 39.73 4.68
CA SER A 622 48.41 38.67 3.71
C SER A 622 49.59 37.75 4.05
N GLU A 623 49.38 36.71 4.84
CA GLU A 623 50.30 35.56 4.83
C GLU A 623 49.50 34.24 4.80
N ASN A 624 49.75 33.48 3.73
CA ASN A 624 49.52 32.03 3.58
C ASN A 624 48.08 31.50 3.42
N ARG A 625 47.44 31.84 2.28
CA ARG A 625 46.10 31.38 1.86
C ARG A 625 45.92 29.83 1.83
N ASP A 626 46.93 29.07 1.38
CA ASP A 626 46.77 27.61 1.20
C ASP A 626 46.73 26.83 2.54
N SER A 627 47.39 27.34 3.59
CA SER A 627 47.40 26.72 4.91
C SER A 627 46.18 27.08 5.78
N GLN A 628 45.51 28.19 5.45
CA GLN A 628 44.28 28.65 6.12
C GLN A 628 43.03 27.99 5.55
N GLU A 629 42.95 27.76 4.23
CA GLU A 629 41.82 27.01 3.64
C GLU A 629 41.76 25.57 4.14
N THR A 630 42.90 24.90 4.28
CA THR A 630 42.98 23.52 4.79
C THR A 630 42.66 23.43 6.29
N ARG A 631 43.04 24.45 7.10
CA ARG A 631 42.65 24.54 8.53
C ARG A 631 41.17 24.88 8.71
N ASN A 632 40.62 25.79 7.91
CA ASN A 632 39.21 26.15 7.95
C ASN A 632 38.28 25.00 7.51
N GLN A 633 38.75 24.09 6.64
CA GLN A 633 38.00 22.89 6.29
C GLN A 633 37.85 21.90 7.47
N TRP A 634 38.84 21.81 8.37
CA TRP A 634 38.80 20.91 9.52
C TRP A 634 38.09 21.53 10.73
N GLU A 635 38.10 22.87 10.85
CA GLU A 635 37.36 23.60 11.90
C GLU A 635 35.85 23.72 11.63
N ASN A 636 35.39 23.38 10.43
CA ASN A 636 33.99 23.46 9.97
C ASN A 636 33.33 22.09 9.69
N ALA A 637 34.00 20.98 9.98
CA ALA A 637 33.38 19.66 9.84
C ALA A 637 32.25 19.48 10.86
N ASP A 638 31.11 18.95 10.42
CA ASP A 638 29.98 18.70 11.29
C ASP A 638 30.33 17.56 12.27
N PRO A 639 30.34 17.79 13.59
CA PRO A 639 30.68 16.76 14.57
C PRO A 639 29.75 15.54 14.50
N TRP A 640 28.52 15.69 13.98
CA TRP A 640 27.59 14.58 13.78
C TRP A 640 28.02 13.61 12.69
N ASP A 641 28.93 13.98 11.77
CA ASP A 641 29.44 13.09 10.73
C ASP A 641 30.24 11.91 11.32
N ALA A 642 30.83 12.09 12.49
CA ALA A 642 31.57 11.04 13.20
C ALA A 642 30.69 10.16 14.10
N VAL A 643 29.39 10.45 14.22
CA VAL A 643 28.47 9.76 15.15
C VAL A 643 27.77 8.60 14.44
N GLU A 644 27.95 7.42 15.02
CA GLU A 644 27.33 6.14 14.65
C GLU A 644 26.76 5.45 15.90
N PRO A 645 25.68 4.64 15.78
CA PRO A 645 24.93 4.38 14.57
C PRO A 645 24.03 5.54 14.13
N VAL A 646 23.76 5.62 12.83
CA VAL A 646 22.69 6.44 12.26
C VAL A 646 21.37 5.67 12.29
N PHE A 647 20.38 6.19 13.02
CA PHE A 647 19.01 5.66 12.98
C PHE A 647 18.24 6.41 11.90
N ARG A 648 17.54 5.68 11.02
CA ARG A 648 16.78 6.26 9.91
C ARG A 648 15.30 5.92 10.05
N ASP A 649 14.47 6.77 9.48
CA ASP A 649 13.05 6.53 9.29
C ASP A 649 12.65 6.86 7.86
N TYR A 650 11.49 6.35 7.44
CA TYR A 650 10.98 6.53 6.08
C TYR A 650 10.51 7.95 5.85
N ARG A 651 10.79 8.50 4.65
CA ARG A 651 10.30 9.81 4.24
C ARG A 651 8.82 9.77 3.85
N GLY A 652 8.17 10.92 3.85
CA GLY A 652 6.86 11.13 3.22
C GLY A 652 5.71 10.43 3.94
N ASP A 653 5.82 10.19 5.24
CA ASP A 653 4.81 9.47 6.03
C ASP A 653 3.95 10.36 6.93
N ILE A 654 4.13 11.68 6.82
CA ILE A 654 3.36 12.75 7.47
C ILE A 654 2.13 13.20 6.65
N GLN A 655 1.72 12.41 5.66
CA GLN A 655 0.65 12.79 4.73
C GLN A 655 -0.68 12.98 5.45
N ASP A 656 -1.49 13.92 4.94
CA ASP A 656 -2.85 14.13 5.39
C ASP A 656 -3.74 12.91 5.07
N ARG A 657 -4.69 12.64 5.97
CA ARG A 657 -5.80 11.69 5.75
C ARG A 657 -7.08 12.46 5.50
N ASN A 658 -7.82 12.04 4.49
CA ASN A 658 -9.21 12.41 4.26
C ASN A 658 -9.87 11.27 3.49
N ALA A 659 -10.43 10.29 4.20
CA ALA A 659 -10.88 9.05 3.60
C ALA A 659 -12.15 8.52 4.26
N GLU A 660 -13.02 7.93 3.45
CA GLU A 660 -14.22 7.26 3.94
C GLU A 660 -13.88 5.95 4.65
N GLY A 661 -14.43 5.78 5.83
CA GLY A 661 -14.53 4.50 6.54
C GLY A 661 -15.81 3.75 6.22
N ALA A 662 -16.00 2.64 6.93
CA ALA A 662 -17.24 1.89 6.95
C ALA A 662 -18.36 2.68 7.66
N GLY A 663 -19.61 2.39 7.32
CA GLY A 663 -20.78 2.97 7.99
C GLY A 663 -20.93 4.48 7.80
N GLY A 664 -20.41 5.03 6.71
CA GLY A 664 -20.46 6.48 6.43
C GLY A 664 -19.52 7.34 7.28
N LEU A 665 -18.60 6.73 8.02
CA LEU A 665 -17.56 7.45 8.76
C LEU A 665 -16.60 8.16 7.79
N LEU A 666 -16.10 9.33 8.19
CA LEU A 666 -15.07 10.07 7.48
C LEU A 666 -13.90 10.30 8.43
N TYR A 667 -12.72 9.80 8.08
CA TYR A 667 -11.51 10.00 8.86
C TYR A 667 -10.69 11.14 8.29
N THR A 668 -10.36 12.12 9.13
CA THR A 668 -9.44 13.21 8.78
C THR A 668 -8.26 13.25 9.71
N ASN A 669 -7.07 13.48 9.18
CA ASN A 669 -5.86 13.68 9.98
C ASN A 669 -4.94 14.65 9.24
N ARG A 670 -4.61 15.79 9.87
CA ARG A 670 -3.68 16.79 9.34
C ARG A 670 -2.58 17.12 10.35
N SER A 671 -2.27 16.16 11.21
CA SER A 671 -1.39 16.34 12.37
C SER A 671 0.09 16.19 12.03
N GLY A 672 0.43 15.65 10.85
CA GLY A 672 1.80 15.49 10.39
C GLY A 672 2.47 16.84 10.10
N ARG A 673 3.65 17.09 10.66
CA ARG A 673 4.39 18.36 10.47
C ARG A 673 5.86 18.14 10.19
N ASN A 674 6.56 17.51 11.13
CA ASN A 674 7.99 17.27 11.06
C ASN A 674 8.26 15.80 10.72
N ASP A 675 8.55 15.53 9.45
CA ASP A 675 8.94 14.21 8.93
C ASP A 675 10.39 13.91 9.34
N ILE A 676 10.58 13.19 10.44
CA ILE A 676 11.90 12.87 10.99
C ILE A 676 12.52 11.76 10.16
N VAL A 677 13.73 11.96 9.62
CA VAL A 677 14.37 11.00 8.70
C VAL A 677 15.67 10.42 9.25
N ILE A 678 16.35 11.16 10.14
CA ILE A 678 17.58 10.71 10.77
C ILE A 678 17.53 11.06 12.25
N SER A 679 17.95 10.11 13.09
CA SER A 679 18.25 10.35 14.49
C SER A 679 19.65 9.85 14.83
N LYS A 680 20.35 10.58 15.69
CA LYS A 680 21.67 10.18 16.22
C LYS A 680 21.75 10.43 17.72
N VAL A 681 22.55 9.61 18.40
CA VAL A 681 22.88 9.76 19.81
C VAL A 681 24.39 9.69 20.00
N ALA A 682 24.93 10.64 20.74
CA ALA A 682 26.34 10.72 21.10
C ALA A 682 26.49 10.94 22.60
N ARG A 683 27.71 10.75 23.12
CA ARG A 683 27.99 10.96 24.54
C ARG A 683 29.44 11.32 24.80
N ASP A 684 29.65 12.05 25.87
CA ASP A 684 30.95 12.23 26.51
C ASP A 684 30.91 11.89 28.00
N GLU A 685 31.94 12.29 28.74
CA GLU A 685 32.02 12.02 30.18
C GLU A 685 30.88 12.68 30.97
N THR A 686 30.35 13.80 30.48
CA THR A 686 29.39 14.66 31.20
C THR A 686 27.99 14.65 30.59
N TYR A 687 27.89 14.56 29.27
CA TYR A 687 26.65 14.77 28.52
C TYR A 687 26.27 13.59 27.63
N VAL A 688 24.96 13.49 27.38
CA VAL A 688 24.38 12.75 26.25
C VAL A 688 23.81 13.77 25.29
N TYR A 689 24.03 13.54 24.00
CA TYR A 689 23.60 14.41 22.91
C TYR A 689 22.64 13.66 22.02
N PHE A 690 21.56 14.32 21.60
CA PHE A 690 20.59 13.78 20.65
C PHE A 690 20.45 14.72 19.47
N MET A 691 20.30 14.16 18.27
CA MET A 691 19.95 14.91 17.08
C MET A 691 18.78 14.23 16.37
N ALA A 692 17.82 15.04 15.93
CA ALA A 692 16.79 14.67 14.97
C ALA A 692 16.89 15.59 13.75
N GLU A 693 16.96 14.99 12.56
CA GLU A 693 16.94 15.68 11.27
C GLU A 693 15.63 15.34 10.55
N THR A 694 14.98 16.36 10.01
CA THR A 694 13.72 16.22 9.28
C THR A 694 13.92 16.35 7.76
N ALA A 695 12.99 15.79 6.97
CA ALA A 695 13.04 15.85 5.50
C ALA A 695 12.99 17.28 4.95
N SER A 696 12.33 18.18 5.69
CA SER A 696 12.19 19.62 5.40
C SER A 696 12.61 20.46 6.60
N ALA A 697 12.72 21.78 6.44
CA ALA A 697 12.98 22.68 7.57
C ALA A 697 11.97 22.47 8.70
N LEU A 698 12.45 22.56 9.94
CA LEU A 698 11.61 22.35 11.13
C LEU A 698 10.48 23.38 11.21
N THR A 699 9.29 22.96 11.66
CA THR A 699 8.21 23.89 11.99
C THR A 699 8.52 24.73 13.23
N SER A 700 7.63 25.66 13.58
CA SER A 700 7.87 26.55 14.70
C SER A 700 7.98 25.77 16.02
N ARG A 701 9.04 26.03 16.79
CA ARG A 701 9.21 25.45 18.13
C ARG A 701 8.11 25.81 19.13
N THR A 702 7.31 26.84 18.82
CA THR A 702 6.16 27.25 19.62
C THR A 702 4.93 26.38 19.38
N ASP A 703 4.97 25.54 18.35
CA ASP A 703 3.89 24.62 18.07
C ASP A 703 3.72 23.65 19.25
N ARG A 704 2.48 23.25 19.48
CA ARG A 704 2.16 22.31 20.54
C ARG A 704 2.82 20.94 20.29
N ASN A 705 3.30 20.28 21.34
CA ASN A 705 3.93 18.95 21.29
C ASN A 705 5.05 18.85 20.24
N TRP A 706 5.80 19.93 20.07
CA TRP A 706 6.83 20.02 19.04
C TRP A 706 8.07 19.20 19.42
N MET A 707 8.46 18.28 18.54
CA MET A 707 9.71 17.50 18.61
C MET A 707 10.02 16.95 20.02
N GLN A 708 9.18 16.02 20.48
CA GLN A 708 9.30 15.34 21.76
C GLN A 708 10.31 14.19 21.69
N LEU A 709 11.12 14.04 22.76
CA LEU A 709 12.07 12.94 22.91
C LEU A 709 11.75 12.15 24.18
N PHE A 710 11.34 10.89 24.00
CA PHE A 710 11.13 9.93 25.08
C PHE A 710 12.39 9.11 25.32
N LEU A 711 12.77 8.91 26.58
CA LEU A 711 13.99 8.20 26.97
C LEU A 711 13.70 7.13 28.02
N SER A 712 14.22 5.93 27.78
CA SER A 712 14.39 4.85 28.76
C SER A 712 15.88 4.69 29.01
N VAL A 713 16.26 4.64 30.28
CA VAL A 713 17.63 4.61 30.78
C VAL A 713 17.83 3.36 31.62
N ASP A 714 18.96 2.68 31.41
CA ASP A 714 19.42 1.48 32.13
C ASP A 714 18.46 0.27 32.15
N ASP A 715 17.37 0.34 31.39
CA ASP A 715 16.33 -0.69 31.30
C ASP A 715 15.78 -1.13 32.67
N ASP A 716 15.73 -0.22 33.65
CA ASP A 716 15.18 -0.51 34.98
C ASP A 716 13.65 -0.65 34.92
N PRO A 717 13.10 -1.87 35.07
CA PRO A 717 11.66 -2.11 34.99
C PRO A 717 10.92 -1.65 36.25
N ALA A 718 11.62 -1.38 37.36
CA ALA A 718 11.02 -0.90 38.60
C ALA A 718 10.87 0.63 38.63
N ALA A 719 11.58 1.34 37.74
CA ALA A 719 11.52 2.78 37.66
C ALA A 719 10.12 3.24 37.19
N PRO A 720 9.52 4.27 37.83
CA PRO A 720 8.30 4.89 37.34
C PRO A 720 8.47 5.34 35.89
N SER A 721 7.53 4.93 35.03
CA SER A 721 7.61 5.17 33.60
C SER A 721 6.23 5.26 32.95
N TRP A 722 6.20 5.82 31.75
CA TRP A 722 5.08 5.73 30.82
C TRP A 722 5.47 4.80 29.66
N HIS A 723 4.84 3.62 29.58
CA HIS A 723 5.20 2.56 28.61
C HIS A 723 6.71 2.30 28.52
N GLY A 724 7.39 2.26 29.67
CA GLY A 724 8.84 2.02 29.76
C GLY A 724 9.73 3.25 29.59
N PHE A 725 9.19 4.42 29.23
CA PHE A 725 9.96 5.67 29.16
C PHE A 725 9.94 6.42 30.49
N GLN A 726 11.13 6.70 31.03
CA GLN A 726 11.31 7.36 32.33
C GLN A 726 11.49 8.88 32.19
N TYR A 727 11.92 9.37 31.03
CA TYR A 727 12.10 10.80 30.79
C TYR A 727 11.45 11.24 29.48
N LEU A 728 11.04 12.50 29.44
CA LEU A 728 10.46 13.17 28.28
C LEU A 728 11.05 14.58 28.15
N VAL A 729 11.44 14.94 26.94
CA VAL A 729 11.85 16.30 26.59
C VAL A 729 10.80 16.95 25.70
N ASN A 730 10.57 18.25 25.88
CA ASN A 730 9.66 19.09 25.05
C ASN A 730 8.17 18.68 25.07
N ARG A 731 7.68 18.05 26.15
CA ARG A 731 6.22 17.96 26.36
C ARG A 731 5.61 19.35 26.48
N ASN A 732 6.27 20.21 27.26
CA ASN A 732 5.98 21.63 27.34
C ASN A 732 6.81 22.38 26.28
N THR A 733 6.19 23.40 25.68
CA THR A 733 6.84 24.24 24.65
C THR A 733 8.18 24.79 25.15
N PRO A 734 9.30 24.54 24.43
CA PRO A 734 10.61 25.00 24.86
C PRO A 734 10.77 26.52 24.73
N GLY A 735 11.47 27.12 25.71
CA GLY A 735 11.98 28.49 25.63
C GLY A 735 13.38 28.51 25.01
N ASP A 736 14.32 29.24 25.58
CA ASP A 736 15.74 29.17 25.18
C ASP A 736 16.39 27.81 25.48
N ARG A 737 15.77 27.03 26.36
CA ARG A 737 16.16 25.67 26.73
C ARG A 737 14.95 24.74 26.64
N ALA A 738 15.25 23.46 26.42
CA ALA A 738 14.26 22.40 26.34
C ALA A 738 13.96 21.89 27.76
N VAL A 739 12.69 21.59 28.02
CA VAL A 739 12.24 21.14 29.34
C VAL A 739 12.44 19.63 29.46
N LEU A 740 13.18 19.18 30.47
CA LEU A 740 13.34 17.77 30.80
C LEU A 740 12.42 17.40 31.96
N GLU A 741 11.57 16.40 31.74
CA GLU A 741 10.65 15.86 32.73
C GLU A 741 10.94 14.37 32.98
N ARG A 742 10.65 13.92 34.20
CA ARG A 742 10.73 12.51 34.62
C ARG A 742 9.33 11.99 34.89
N SER A 743 9.05 10.76 34.50
CA SER A 743 7.77 10.10 34.76
C SER A 743 7.63 9.76 36.25
N THR A 744 6.43 9.89 36.78
CA THR A 744 6.04 9.36 38.10
C THR A 744 5.15 8.12 37.99
N GLY A 745 5.02 7.55 36.78
CA GLY A 745 4.16 6.42 36.47
C GLY A 745 2.91 6.84 35.69
N GLY A 746 2.57 6.10 34.64
CA GLY A 746 1.51 6.51 33.70
C GLY A 746 1.87 7.83 33.00
N TRP A 747 0.90 8.56 32.46
CA TRP A 747 1.14 9.86 31.83
C TRP A 747 1.25 11.00 32.85
N ASN A 748 2.13 10.83 33.83
CA ASN A 748 2.41 11.84 34.85
C ASN A 748 3.88 12.21 34.78
N TRP A 749 4.18 13.51 34.67
CA TRP A 749 5.50 14.03 34.36
C TRP A 749 5.83 15.21 35.29
N GLU A 750 7.03 15.17 35.87
CA GLU A 750 7.55 16.23 36.74
C GLU A 750 8.85 16.79 36.17
N ARG A 751 8.98 18.12 36.11
CA ARG A 751 10.21 18.77 35.64
C ARG A 751 11.39 18.42 36.54
N THR A 752 12.44 17.87 35.94
CA THR A 752 13.67 17.48 36.64
C THR A 752 14.89 18.28 36.22
N GLY A 753 14.80 19.05 35.12
CA GLY A 753 15.91 19.86 34.65
C GLY A 753 15.62 20.53 33.31
N ASP A 754 16.69 20.99 32.67
CA ASP A 754 16.66 21.62 31.36
C ASP A 754 17.75 21.02 30.45
N ALA A 755 17.40 20.78 29.20
CA ALA A 755 18.35 20.45 28.15
C ALA A 755 18.70 21.71 27.35
N GLU A 756 19.95 21.85 26.92
CA GLU A 756 20.28 22.86 25.92
C GLU A 756 19.77 22.39 24.56
N LEU A 757 19.24 23.32 23.77
CA LEU A 757 18.73 23.05 22.43
C LEU A 757 19.45 23.94 21.41
N ARG A 758 19.72 23.38 20.23
CA ARG A 758 20.19 24.11 19.05
C ARG A 758 19.33 23.70 17.86
N ILE A 759 18.90 24.68 17.07
CA ILE A 759 18.11 24.48 15.86
C ILE A 759 18.92 25.02 14.69
N THR A 760 19.18 24.18 13.70
CA THR A 760 19.90 24.55 12.49
C THR A 760 19.16 24.00 11.28
N GLY A 761 18.37 24.85 10.60
CA GLY A 761 17.58 24.45 9.43
C GLY A 761 16.56 23.36 9.75
N ASN A 762 16.84 22.13 9.31
CA ASN A 762 16.03 20.93 9.52
C ASN A 762 16.51 20.04 10.69
N ARG A 763 17.43 20.53 11.53
CA ARG A 763 17.99 19.77 12.65
C ARG A 763 17.65 20.37 14.00
N LEU A 764 17.19 19.51 14.91
CA LEU A 764 17.10 19.77 16.34
C LEU A 764 18.20 18.98 17.04
N GLU A 765 19.02 19.68 17.81
CA GLU A 765 20.07 19.09 18.63
C GLU A 765 19.80 19.37 20.10
N LEU A 766 19.95 18.36 20.95
CA LEU A 766 19.78 18.44 22.39
C LEU A 766 21.05 18.02 23.11
N ARG A 767 21.39 18.72 24.19
CA ARG A 767 22.46 18.36 25.13
C ARG A 767 21.88 18.21 26.53
N ILE A 768 21.99 17.01 27.09
CA ILE A 768 21.44 16.63 28.40
C ILE A 768 22.59 16.16 29.30
N ARG A 769 22.66 16.65 30.54
CA ARG A 769 23.65 16.16 31.50
C ARG A 769 23.32 14.73 31.90
N ARG A 770 24.33 13.86 31.97
CA ARG A 770 24.17 12.47 32.43
C ARG A 770 23.56 12.40 33.84
N SER A 771 23.96 13.31 34.73
CA SER A 771 23.42 13.40 36.09
C SER A 771 21.90 13.60 36.13
N ASP A 772 21.36 14.35 35.16
CA ASP A 772 19.93 14.69 35.12
C ASP A 772 19.08 13.51 34.63
N LEU A 773 19.73 12.54 33.97
CA LEU A 773 19.15 11.25 33.57
C LEU A 773 19.42 10.13 34.60
N GLY A 774 20.07 10.44 35.72
CA GLY A 774 20.49 9.44 36.71
C GLY A 774 21.63 8.52 36.24
N LEU A 775 22.31 8.87 35.15
CA LEU A 775 23.40 8.08 34.60
C LEU A 775 24.70 8.29 35.39
N SER A 776 25.21 7.22 35.98
CA SER A 776 26.52 7.21 36.66
C SER A 776 27.66 7.30 35.65
N PRO A 777 28.74 8.06 35.94
CA PRO A 777 29.93 8.12 35.09
C PRO A 777 30.63 6.76 34.94
N ASP A 778 30.54 5.88 35.96
CA ASP A 778 31.31 4.64 36.08
C ASP A 778 30.63 3.41 35.45
N LYS A 779 29.43 3.57 34.88
CA LYS A 779 28.65 2.48 34.28
C LYS A 779 28.53 2.65 32.76
N PRO A 780 28.47 1.54 32.00
CA PRO A 780 28.05 1.58 30.61
C PRO A 780 26.66 2.23 30.50
N ILE A 781 26.49 3.15 29.56
CA ILE A 781 25.21 3.80 29.30
C ILE A 781 24.34 2.87 28.46
N ARG A 782 23.10 2.63 28.91
CA ARG A 782 22.06 1.98 28.10
C ARG A 782 20.90 2.95 27.95
N ILE A 783 20.57 3.29 26.71
CA ILE A 783 19.47 4.21 26.39
C ILE A 783 18.65 3.61 25.25
N ARG A 784 17.33 3.57 25.43
CA ARG A 784 16.36 3.50 24.33
C ARG A 784 15.71 4.86 24.20
N PHE A 785 15.56 5.34 22.99
CA PHE A 785 14.96 6.65 22.74
C PHE A 785 13.93 6.58 21.62
N LYS A 786 12.94 7.46 21.68
CA LYS A 786 11.93 7.63 20.64
C LYS A 786 11.66 9.10 20.43
N TRP A 787 11.82 9.56 19.20
CA TRP A 787 11.33 10.87 18.80
C TRP A 787 9.88 10.77 18.36
N ALA A 788 9.11 11.81 18.64
CA ALA A 788 7.77 11.99 18.12
C ALA A 788 7.52 13.49 17.92
N ASP A 789 6.99 13.88 16.78
CA ASP A 789 6.41 15.21 16.62
C ASP A 789 4.89 15.12 16.71
N ASN A 790 4.30 16.08 17.42
CA ASN A 790 2.87 16.09 17.71
C ASN A 790 2.40 14.83 18.45
N GLY A 791 3.27 14.27 19.30
CA GLY A 791 3.02 13.07 20.09
C GLY A 791 1.89 13.23 21.13
N PHE A 792 1.26 12.10 21.43
CA PHE A 792 0.04 11.84 22.22
C PHE A 792 -0.34 12.78 23.38
N ARG A 793 -1.65 12.92 23.61
CA ARG A 793 -2.30 13.50 24.80
C ARG A 793 -3.38 12.52 25.31
N PRO A 794 -3.36 12.08 26.58
CA PRO A 794 -4.43 11.25 27.13
C PRO A 794 -5.80 11.95 27.19
N GLU A 795 -5.81 13.29 27.27
CA GLU A 795 -7.06 14.07 27.32
C GLU A 795 -7.75 14.20 25.95
N ASP A 796 -7.17 13.66 24.87
CA ASP A 796 -7.81 13.62 23.53
C ASP A 796 -8.57 12.29 23.29
N GLU A 797 -8.63 11.36 24.28
CA GLU A 797 -9.51 10.17 24.21
C GLU A 797 -11.00 10.54 24.18
N ASP A 798 -11.38 11.75 24.64
CA ASP A 798 -12.77 12.23 24.68
C ASP A 798 -13.23 12.95 23.40
N SER A 799 -12.38 13.09 22.38
CA SER A 799 -12.81 13.65 21.09
C SER A 799 -12.72 12.61 19.99
N ASP A 800 -13.80 11.85 19.82
CA ASP A 800 -14.22 11.35 18.51
C ASP A 800 -14.26 12.54 17.53
N THR A 801 -13.18 12.71 16.75
CA THR A 801 -13.14 13.54 15.54
C THR A 801 -12.33 12.86 14.45
#